data_AF-A0A1Q5TEA8-F1
#
_entry.id   AF-A0A1Q5TEA8-F1
#
_cell.length_a   1.000
_cell.length_b   1.000
_cell.length_c   1.000
_cell.angle_alpha   90.00
_cell.angle_beta   90.00
_cell.angle_gamma   90.00
#
_symmetry.space_group_name_H-M   'P 1'
#
loop_
_entity.id
_entity.type
_entity.pdbx_description
1 polymer ?
#
loop_
_entity_poly.entity_id
_entity_poly.type
_entity_poly.pdbx_seq_one_letter_code
_entity_poly.pdbx_strand_id
1 'polypeptide(L)'
;MADYERRNNGYRGGGGGSGGGGRKRRYRDDEDFDRRPQRRRYEEPLFVQIRRQLLTIAESAARRVEDDVVIIAKTVAENYDDEELRDTLINISLDLVLEQPMKIPFVAATALFAYNNKPELGTELLNKAASALQKYIDSGSWREVKLLVRFLGCLQPLFEGDGIFTLLEELFARAVDLQTASSEDLLGLELVKIILFTIPYVMSSPATGFESQASALLEKTDIIASTPHALVDLVNTFSPVENESAAGPSLISVLQGQLQGEASKGWELKCLPRPWKDVRESDGDEQKPFEAVAKIAFPQITVPNPVPYGPRALFPEVYLSVYAKQEVDTVPPVSDITSSLLRDALVDTLNLLDFNRVATAKYLIDVDCYYTRHTFVKRATPFDRMREIAGDNTAWKPEDMAVDAVFSQLFQLPTPEHKLVYYHSVLTECCKIAPAAIAPSLGRAIRFLYNSLETMDLELSNRFLDWFAHHLSNFGFTWKWSEWVEGLELPAIHPRMAFINGALDKEIRLSFAQRIKGTLPEPYLPLITESKEKDTPEFKYSSEATPYSKEGQELMQLIRKKATDDELQPIIAAIEEQAQGLGVEDPKVPSTDALVTSICFVGSKSLSHVLSCIERNKDRLLAVGAASEKARLQIITSVMEYWADQTGIAINIIDKLLNYTIISPMSVLEWALIDHIEAGAILSKPHIYEMIAATVGKVTNRMRQIVAARTQKGLYEPQLSVLEDTLIRERVEMKNLFKFIEDAVVSVATGSNDELMERGDGSGDMPEDAILRQWGRRWLRVFRRKAAVEDAFISDALVNATPVGTNAPMREDPADTAADGDIHIADADGQ
;
A
#
# COMPACT_ATOMS: atom_id res chain seq x y z
N MET A 1 -13.59 28.13 11.53
CA MET A 1 -14.78 28.66 12.21
C MET A 1 -15.79 29.04 11.15
N ALA A 2 -16.92 28.33 11.09
CA ALA A 2 -18.16 28.75 10.44
C ALA A 2 -19.22 27.71 10.82
N ASP A 3 -20.25 28.19 11.52
CA ASP A 3 -21.36 27.45 12.08
C ASP A 3 -22.25 26.82 11.00
N TYR A 4 -22.68 25.58 11.22
CA TYR A 4 -23.78 24.96 10.48
C TYR A 4 -24.99 24.78 11.40
N GLU A 5 -25.95 25.68 11.22
CA GLU A 5 -27.29 25.66 11.80
C GLU A 5 -28.07 24.41 11.38
N ARG A 6 -28.51 23.61 12.36
CA ARG A 6 -29.56 22.62 12.18
C ARG A 6 -30.93 23.28 12.39
N ARG A 7 -31.72 23.33 11.31
CA ARG A 7 -33.14 23.68 11.36
C ARG A 7 -33.93 22.64 12.15
N ASN A 8 -34.60 23.11 13.19
CA ASN A 8 -35.65 22.44 13.93
C ASN A 8 -37.01 22.90 13.39
N ASN A 9 -37.99 22.00 13.25
CA ASN A 9 -39.39 22.36 12.99
C ASN A 9 -40.29 21.34 13.67
N GLY A 10 -41.17 21.80 14.58
CA GLY A 10 -42.16 20.92 15.21
C GLY A 10 -42.70 21.35 16.56
N TYR A 11 -43.43 22.46 16.58
CA TYR A 11 -44.05 23.16 17.70
C TYR A 11 -45.34 22.48 18.22
N ARG A 12 -45.54 22.44 19.56
CA ARG A 12 -46.81 22.48 20.35
C ARG A 12 -46.46 22.18 21.82
N GLY A 13 -46.32 23.13 22.74
CA GLY A 13 -47.37 23.96 23.37
C GLY A 13 -47.97 23.20 24.57
N GLY A 14 -48.06 23.65 25.83
CA GLY A 14 -47.72 24.89 26.53
C GLY A 14 -48.40 24.86 27.93
N GLY A 15 -47.79 25.47 28.95
CA GLY A 15 -48.36 25.87 30.26
C GLY A 15 -48.70 24.72 31.25
N GLY A 16 -48.41 24.74 32.55
CA GLY A 16 -48.13 25.80 33.52
C GLY A 16 -49.08 25.63 34.71
N GLY A 17 -48.59 25.59 35.96
CA GLY A 17 -49.42 25.85 37.15
C GLY A 17 -49.30 24.87 38.34
N SER A 18 -48.84 25.44 39.46
CA SER A 18 -48.69 24.92 40.83
C SER A 18 -50.02 24.78 41.59
N GLY A 19 -50.04 23.98 42.67
CA GLY A 19 -50.93 24.25 43.83
C GLY A 19 -51.54 23.02 44.52
N GLY A 20 -51.21 22.82 45.79
CA GLY A 20 -51.60 21.65 46.60
C GLY A 20 -53.02 21.65 47.21
N GLY A 21 -53.37 20.51 47.82
CA GLY A 21 -54.14 20.47 49.08
C GLY A 21 -55.54 19.86 49.06
N GLY A 22 -55.67 18.61 49.53
CA GLY A 22 -56.58 18.28 50.65
C GLY A 22 -58.04 17.82 50.41
N ARG A 23 -58.25 16.50 50.56
CA ARG A 23 -59.39 15.80 51.22
C ARG A 23 -60.84 15.98 50.70
N LYS A 24 -61.44 14.89 50.18
CA LYS A 24 -62.41 14.03 50.91
C LYS A 24 -62.92 12.85 50.05
N ARG A 25 -63.02 11.70 50.71
CA ARG A 25 -63.43 10.36 50.24
C ARG A 25 -64.83 10.33 49.63
N ARG A 26 -65.01 9.56 48.54
CA ARG A 26 -66.18 8.69 48.35
C ARG A 26 -65.74 7.34 47.75
N TYR A 27 -66.20 6.31 48.44
CA TYR A 27 -66.01 4.87 48.26
C TYR A 27 -66.58 4.42 46.91
N ARG A 28 -65.85 3.58 46.17
CA ARG A 28 -66.44 2.62 45.23
C ARG A 28 -65.52 1.41 45.19
N ASP A 29 -66.09 0.28 45.58
CA ASP A 29 -65.51 -1.06 45.53
C ASP A 29 -65.09 -1.40 44.10
N ASP A 30 -63.87 -1.93 43.96
CA ASP A 30 -63.49 -2.92 42.96
C ASP A 30 -62.17 -3.57 43.44
N GLU A 31 -62.25 -4.86 43.78
CA GLU A 31 -61.11 -5.74 43.96
C GLU A 31 -60.43 -5.92 42.59
N ASP A 32 -59.14 -5.54 42.44
CA ASP A 32 -58.15 -6.29 41.65
C ASP A 32 -56.81 -5.53 41.42
N PHE A 33 -55.71 -6.25 41.65
CA PHE A 33 -54.36 -6.05 41.09
C PHE A 33 -53.64 -4.68 41.25
N ASP A 34 -52.97 -4.49 42.38
CA ASP A 34 -51.77 -3.65 42.46
C ASP A 34 -50.49 -4.51 42.38
N ARG A 35 -50.21 -5.06 41.19
CA ARG A 35 -48.86 -5.44 40.78
C ARG A 35 -48.50 -4.58 39.57
N ARG A 36 -48.01 -3.36 39.82
CA ARG A 36 -47.22 -2.64 38.81
C ARG A 36 -46.09 -3.58 38.36
N PRO A 37 -45.98 -3.95 37.06
CA PRO A 37 -44.80 -4.65 36.60
C PRO A 37 -43.62 -3.69 36.81
N GLN A 38 -42.74 -3.98 37.76
CA GLN A 38 -41.36 -3.49 37.69
C GLN A 38 -40.90 -3.82 36.27
N ARG A 39 -40.51 -2.79 35.49
CA ARG A 39 -39.75 -3.02 34.26
C ARG A 39 -38.66 -4.04 34.62
N ARG A 40 -38.70 -5.23 34.03
CA ARG A 40 -37.61 -6.21 34.14
C ARG A 40 -36.33 -5.43 33.87
N ARG A 41 -35.45 -5.35 34.86
CA ARG A 41 -34.12 -4.78 34.68
C ARG A 41 -33.48 -5.65 33.62
N TYR A 42 -33.29 -5.12 32.42
CA TYR A 42 -32.57 -5.84 31.37
C TYR A 42 -31.13 -5.96 31.86
N GLU A 43 -30.78 -7.13 32.38
CA GLU A 43 -29.39 -7.49 32.65
C GLU A 43 -28.81 -8.01 31.34
N GLU A 44 -27.77 -7.32 30.89
CA GLU A 44 -27.05 -7.70 29.68
C GLU A 44 -26.44 -9.09 29.89
N PRO A 45 -26.61 -10.05 28.95
CA PRO A 45 -26.02 -11.37 29.09
C PRO A 45 -24.51 -11.29 29.28
N LEU A 46 -23.95 -12.17 30.13
CA LEU A 46 -22.52 -12.15 30.47
C LEU A 46 -21.62 -12.28 29.24
N PHE A 47 -21.99 -13.10 28.25
CA PHE A 47 -21.22 -13.22 27.01
C PHE A 47 -21.15 -11.91 26.22
N VAL A 48 -22.21 -11.10 26.22
CA VAL A 48 -22.22 -9.77 25.56
C VAL A 48 -21.31 -8.80 26.32
N GLN A 49 -21.33 -8.85 27.66
CA GLN A 49 -20.44 -8.06 28.50
C GLN A 49 -18.97 -8.42 28.27
N ILE A 50 -18.62 -9.72 28.30
CA ILE A 50 -17.27 -10.22 28.04
C ILE A 50 -16.81 -9.86 26.63
N ARG A 51 -17.65 -10.07 25.62
CA ARG A 51 -17.36 -9.66 24.24
C ARG A 51 -16.99 -8.18 24.16
N ARG A 52 -17.79 -7.30 24.78
CA ARG A 52 -17.50 -5.85 24.81
C ARG A 52 -16.20 -5.55 25.55
N GLN A 53 -15.95 -6.19 26.70
CA GLN A 53 -14.74 -5.97 27.48
C GLN A 53 -13.48 -6.42 26.72
N LEU A 54 -13.49 -7.60 26.09
CA LEU A 54 -12.41 -8.08 25.23
C LEU A 54 -12.18 -7.16 24.03
N LEU A 55 -13.23 -6.80 23.29
CA LEU A 55 -13.08 -5.94 22.12
C LEU A 55 -12.53 -4.54 22.48
N THR A 56 -12.86 -4.03 23.66
CA THR A 56 -12.42 -2.69 24.12
C THR A 56 -11.19 -2.72 25.05
N ILE A 57 -10.56 -3.89 25.21
CA ILE A 57 -9.37 -4.04 26.04
C ILE A 57 -8.26 -3.11 25.55
N ALA A 58 -7.59 -2.42 26.48
CA ALA A 58 -6.53 -1.46 26.19
C ALA A 58 -6.91 -0.28 25.25
N GLU A 59 -8.20 0.01 25.02
CA GLU A 59 -8.61 1.17 24.19
C GLU A 59 -8.75 2.49 24.99
N SER A 60 -8.48 2.47 26.30
CA SER A 60 -8.61 3.65 27.15
C SER A 60 -7.46 3.77 28.14
N ALA A 61 -6.66 4.82 27.98
CA ALA A 61 -5.62 5.18 28.95
C ALA A 61 -6.16 5.53 30.36
N ALA A 62 -7.47 5.74 30.52
CA ALA A 62 -8.10 6.05 31.80
C ALA A 62 -8.46 4.79 32.61
N ARG A 63 -8.56 3.63 31.96
CA ARG A 63 -8.89 2.36 32.62
C ARG A 63 -7.62 1.57 32.91
N ARG A 64 -7.60 0.88 34.04
CA ARG A 64 -6.53 -0.06 34.37
C ARG A 64 -6.81 -1.36 33.65
N VAL A 65 -6.02 -1.61 32.61
CA VAL A 65 -6.15 -2.82 31.80
C VAL A 65 -5.85 -4.08 32.62
N GLU A 66 -5.05 -3.97 33.68
CA GLU A 66 -4.74 -5.07 34.59
C GLU A 66 -6.02 -5.55 35.31
N ASP A 67 -6.90 -4.62 35.68
CA ASP A 67 -8.16 -4.94 36.34
C ASP A 67 -9.14 -5.60 35.33
N ASP A 68 -9.20 -5.08 34.09
CA ASP A 68 -10.04 -5.66 33.03
C ASP A 68 -9.63 -7.11 32.70
N VAL A 69 -8.32 -7.37 32.57
CA VAL A 69 -7.74 -8.70 32.33
C VAL A 69 -8.21 -9.72 33.37
N VAL A 70 -8.10 -9.35 34.66
CA VAL A 70 -8.45 -10.23 35.78
C VAL A 70 -9.95 -10.44 35.88
N ILE A 71 -10.74 -9.37 35.70
CA ILE A 71 -12.20 -9.43 35.75
C ILE A 71 -12.74 -10.35 34.64
N ILE A 72 -12.23 -10.23 33.41
CA ILE A 72 -12.64 -11.08 32.29
C ILE A 72 -12.31 -12.54 32.61
N ALA A 73 -11.05 -12.82 32.98
CA ALA A 73 -10.59 -14.17 33.29
C ALA A 73 -11.40 -14.83 34.42
N LYS A 74 -11.67 -14.09 35.50
CA LYS A 74 -12.43 -14.58 36.65
C LYS A 74 -13.89 -14.84 36.29
N THR A 75 -14.53 -13.91 35.58
CA THR A 75 -15.95 -14.02 35.20
C THR A 75 -16.20 -15.25 34.33
N VAL A 76 -15.33 -15.51 33.34
CA VAL A 76 -15.47 -16.70 32.47
C VAL A 76 -15.16 -17.98 33.24
N ALA A 77 -14.14 -17.99 34.10
CA ALA A 77 -13.78 -19.17 34.89
C ALA A 77 -14.88 -19.56 35.91
N GLU A 78 -15.51 -18.59 36.58
CA GLU A 78 -16.61 -18.82 37.52
C GLU A 78 -17.89 -19.32 36.84
N ASN A 79 -18.05 -19.06 35.54
CA ASN A 79 -19.21 -19.44 34.74
C ASN A 79 -18.82 -20.40 33.61
N TYR A 80 -17.83 -21.29 33.85
CA TYR A 80 -17.29 -22.21 32.84
C TYR A 80 -18.33 -23.15 32.20
N ASP A 81 -19.41 -23.47 32.91
CA ASP A 81 -20.49 -24.32 32.39
C ASP A 81 -21.30 -23.64 31.26
N ASP A 82 -21.17 -22.33 31.08
CA ASP A 82 -21.77 -21.57 29.97
C ASP A 82 -20.90 -21.69 28.70
N GLU A 83 -21.33 -22.56 27.79
CA GLU A 83 -20.65 -22.81 26.51
C GLU A 83 -20.51 -21.55 25.64
N GLU A 84 -21.54 -20.69 25.59
CA GLU A 84 -21.51 -19.45 24.79
C GLU A 84 -20.48 -18.47 25.36
N LEU A 85 -20.33 -18.42 26.68
CA LEU A 85 -19.33 -17.60 27.36
C LEU A 85 -17.91 -18.10 27.11
N ARG A 86 -17.68 -19.42 27.20
CA ARG A 86 -16.36 -20.03 26.89
C ARG A 86 -15.96 -19.76 25.44
N ASP A 87 -16.87 -20.06 24.52
CA ASP A 87 -16.64 -19.86 23.08
C ASP A 87 -16.40 -18.38 22.75
N THR A 88 -17.10 -17.47 23.43
CA THR A 88 -16.88 -16.02 23.27
C THR A 88 -15.46 -15.64 23.67
N LEU A 89 -14.96 -16.09 24.83
CA LEU A 89 -13.59 -15.81 25.24
C LEU A 89 -12.59 -16.39 24.23
N ILE A 90 -12.77 -17.65 23.84
CA ILE A 90 -11.82 -18.36 22.98
C ILE A 90 -11.77 -17.75 21.58
N ASN A 91 -12.93 -17.56 20.94
CA ASN A 91 -13.01 -17.04 19.57
C ASN A 91 -12.51 -15.61 19.49
N ILE A 92 -13.03 -14.73 20.35
CA ILE A 92 -12.66 -13.30 20.31
C ILE A 92 -11.18 -13.10 20.67
N SER A 93 -10.60 -13.93 21.55
CA SER A 93 -9.16 -13.85 21.82
C SER A 93 -8.32 -14.14 20.57
N LEU A 94 -8.66 -15.19 19.82
CA LEU A 94 -7.93 -15.54 18.60
C LEU A 94 -8.19 -14.53 17.47
N ASP A 95 -9.43 -14.04 17.33
CA ASP A 95 -9.76 -12.98 16.37
C ASP A 95 -8.95 -11.70 16.68
N LEU A 96 -8.85 -11.30 17.96
CA LEU A 96 -8.05 -10.14 18.36
C LEU A 96 -6.56 -10.34 18.11
N VAL A 97 -6.02 -11.55 18.32
CA VAL A 97 -4.61 -11.87 18.01
C VAL A 97 -4.34 -11.73 16.52
N LEU A 98 -5.27 -12.18 15.67
CA LEU A 98 -5.12 -12.19 14.21
C LEU A 98 -5.44 -10.85 13.55
N GLU A 99 -6.35 -10.04 14.10
CA GLU A 99 -6.81 -8.79 13.50
C GLU A 99 -6.21 -7.53 14.16
N GLN A 100 -5.87 -7.58 15.45
CA GLN A 100 -5.45 -6.43 16.25
C GLN A 100 -4.15 -6.75 17.03
N PRO A 101 -3.01 -6.90 16.34
CA PRO A 101 -1.76 -7.41 16.91
C PRO A 101 -1.20 -6.59 18.07
N MET A 102 -1.51 -5.28 18.13
CA MET A 102 -1.16 -4.43 19.27
C MET A 102 -1.81 -4.89 20.59
N LYS A 103 -2.90 -5.67 20.53
CA LYS A 103 -3.62 -6.19 21.70
C LYS A 103 -3.09 -7.55 22.21
N ILE A 104 -2.15 -8.19 21.50
CA ILE A 104 -1.63 -9.53 21.83
C ILE A 104 -1.21 -9.65 23.31
N PRO A 105 -0.42 -8.73 23.89
CA PRO A 105 0.02 -8.88 25.28
C PRO A 105 -1.13 -8.89 26.30
N PHE A 106 -2.20 -8.13 26.04
CA PHE A 106 -3.36 -8.04 26.94
C PHE A 106 -4.28 -9.26 26.81
N VAL A 107 -4.47 -9.75 25.58
CA VAL A 107 -5.19 -11.00 25.32
C VAL A 107 -4.43 -12.19 25.94
N ALA A 108 -3.11 -12.24 25.77
CA ALA A 108 -2.27 -13.26 26.38
C ALA A 108 -2.33 -13.21 27.92
N ALA A 109 -2.28 -12.03 28.53
CA ALA A 109 -2.46 -11.90 29.98
C ALA A 109 -3.84 -12.43 30.43
N THR A 110 -4.90 -12.12 29.68
CA THR A 110 -6.25 -12.65 29.97
C THR A 110 -6.27 -14.18 29.91
N ALA A 111 -5.62 -14.77 28.91
CA ALA A 111 -5.48 -16.23 28.78
C ALA A 111 -4.68 -16.86 29.94
N LEU A 112 -3.59 -16.22 30.38
CA LEU A 112 -2.78 -16.67 31.53
C LEU A 112 -3.61 -16.73 32.82
N PHE A 113 -4.35 -15.67 33.14
CA PHE A 113 -5.22 -15.65 34.33
C PHE A 113 -6.41 -16.60 34.19
N ALA A 114 -7.00 -16.73 32.99
CA ALA A 114 -8.07 -17.68 32.74
C ALA A 114 -7.61 -19.12 32.98
N TYR A 115 -6.41 -19.47 32.54
CA TYR A 115 -5.80 -20.77 32.79
C TYR A 115 -5.53 -21.01 34.29
N ASN A 116 -4.99 -20.03 35.02
CA ASN A 116 -4.78 -20.17 36.47
C ASN A 116 -6.09 -20.35 37.25
N ASN A 117 -7.17 -19.70 36.82
CA ASN A 117 -8.48 -19.86 37.45
C ASN A 117 -9.15 -21.19 37.06
N LYS A 118 -9.00 -21.63 35.80
CA LYS A 118 -9.61 -22.84 35.24
C LYS A 118 -8.72 -23.45 34.15
N PRO A 119 -7.86 -24.44 34.46
CA PRO A 119 -6.89 -24.99 33.51
C PRO A 119 -7.52 -25.60 32.24
N GLU A 120 -8.73 -26.16 32.35
CA GLU A 120 -9.45 -26.75 31.21
C GLU A 120 -9.78 -25.68 30.14
N LEU A 121 -10.21 -24.49 30.57
CA LEU A 121 -10.53 -23.36 29.69
C LEU A 121 -9.31 -22.90 28.90
N GLY A 122 -8.16 -22.73 29.58
CA GLY A 122 -6.94 -22.32 28.90
C GLY A 122 -6.37 -23.43 27.99
N THR A 123 -6.58 -24.70 28.34
CA THR A 123 -6.22 -25.84 27.47
C THR A 123 -7.06 -25.87 26.19
N GLU A 124 -8.36 -25.61 26.28
CA GLU A 124 -9.25 -25.47 25.10
C GLU A 124 -8.77 -24.34 24.16
N LEU A 125 -8.44 -23.18 24.74
CA LEU A 125 -7.89 -22.04 23.98
C LEU A 125 -6.58 -22.39 23.27
N LEU A 126 -5.64 -23.05 23.97
CA LEU A 126 -4.34 -23.44 23.42
C LEU A 126 -4.48 -24.48 22.30
N ASN A 127 -5.35 -25.46 22.45
CA ASN A 127 -5.61 -26.45 21.40
C ASN A 127 -6.18 -25.80 20.14
N LYS A 128 -7.07 -24.82 20.31
CA LYS A 128 -7.61 -24.06 19.17
C LYS A 128 -6.56 -23.17 18.52
N ALA A 129 -5.72 -22.50 19.32
CA ALA A 129 -4.60 -21.71 18.81
C ALA A 129 -3.60 -22.57 18.02
N ALA A 130 -3.24 -23.75 18.54
CA ALA A 130 -2.35 -24.70 17.87
C ALA A 130 -2.94 -25.24 16.56
N SER A 131 -4.23 -25.57 16.55
CA SER A 131 -4.93 -26.02 15.34
C SER A 131 -4.97 -24.92 14.27
N ALA A 132 -5.20 -23.67 14.68
CA ALA A 132 -5.14 -22.52 13.78
C ALA A 132 -3.72 -22.28 13.25
N LEU A 133 -2.71 -22.39 14.12
CA LEU A 133 -1.31 -22.23 13.74
C LEU A 133 -0.87 -23.28 12.72
N GLN A 134 -1.19 -24.57 12.94
CA GLN A 134 -0.89 -25.63 11.99
C GLN A 134 -1.54 -25.35 10.63
N LYS A 135 -2.83 -24.97 10.62
CA LYS A 135 -3.55 -24.60 9.39
C LYS A 135 -2.84 -23.49 8.61
N TYR A 136 -2.37 -22.45 9.28
CA TYR A 136 -1.69 -21.33 8.62
C TYR A 136 -0.26 -21.66 8.18
N ILE A 137 0.45 -22.54 8.89
CA ILE A 137 1.72 -23.11 8.43
C ILE A 137 1.48 -23.91 7.15
N ASP A 138 0.48 -24.78 7.11
CA ASP A 138 0.16 -25.63 5.95
C ASP A 138 -0.24 -24.80 4.71
N SER A 139 -0.87 -23.63 4.92
CA SER A 139 -1.25 -22.73 3.82
C SER A 139 -0.17 -21.70 3.43
N GLY A 140 0.95 -21.62 4.16
CA GLY A 140 1.97 -20.59 3.97
C GLY A 140 1.49 -19.16 4.33
N SER A 141 0.55 -19.05 5.25
CA SER A 141 0.01 -17.77 5.73
C SER A 141 0.91 -17.17 6.82
N TRP A 142 2.10 -16.71 6.40
CA TRP A 142 3.21 -16.38 7.29
C TRP A 142 2.97 -15.17 8.22
N ARG A 143 2.06 -14.24 7.86
CA ARG A 143 1.64 -13.17 8.78
C ARG A 143 0.89 -13.76 9.97
N GLU A 144 -0.12 -14.59 9.71
CA GLU A 144 -0.96 -15.21 10.73
C GLU A 144 -0.12 -16.14 11.63
N VAL A 145 0.84 -16.87 11.03
CA VAL A 145 1.85 -17.64 11.79
C VAL A 145 2.63 -16.73 12.75
N LYS A 146 3.15 -15.60 12.27
CA LYS A 146 3.88 -14.61 13.11
C LYS A 146 3.04 -14.18 14.31
N LEU A 147 1.77 -13.86 14.11
CA LEU A 147 0.88 -13.35 15.15
C LEU A 147 0.53 -14.42 16.19
N LEU A 148 0.22 -15.64 15.76
CA LEU A 148 -0.08 -16.75 16.66
C LEU A 148 1.16 -17.21 17.44
N VAL A 149 2.33 -17.25 16.80
CA VAL A 149 3.59 -17.62 17.47
C VAL A 149 4.00 -16.56 18.49
N ARG A 150 3.77 -15.26 18.24
CA ARG A 150 3.90 -14.21 19.26
C ARG A 150 2.95 -14.40 20.43
N PHE A 151 1.68 -14.69 20.16
CA PHE A 151 0.68 -14.94 21.20
C PHE A 151 1.09 -16.13 22.07
N LEU A 152 1.46 -17.25 21.47
CA LEU A 152 1.99 -18.42 22.19
C LEU A 152 3.29 -18.09 22.93
N GLY A 153 4.13 -17.21 22.38
CA GLY A 153 5.34 -16.73 23.05
C GLY A 153 5.03 -15.98 24.36
N CYS A 154 3.98 -15.17 24.39
CA CYS A 154 3.50 -14.56 25.64
C CYS A 154 2.97 -15.59 26.66
N LEU A 155 2.57 -16.78 26.20
CA LEU A 155 2.08 -17.88 27.03
C LEU A 155 3.19 -18.86 27.47
N GLN A 156 4.46 -18.54 27.21
CA GLN A 156 5.61 -19.36 27.61
C GLN A 156 5.60 -19.87 29.07
N PRO A 157 5.13 -19.12 30.09
CA PRO A 157 5.08 -19.63 31.48
C PRO A 157 4.27 -20.91 31.65
N LEU A 158 3.32 -21.18 30.75
CA LEU A 158 2.44 -22.36 30.82
C LEU A 158 3.15 -23.64 30.37
N PHE A 159 4.24 -23.53 29.59
CA PHE A 159 4.82 -24.69 28.93
C PHE A 159 5.91 -25.40 29.77
N GLU A 160 5.96 -26.71 29.62
CA GLU A 160 7.06 -27.56 30.08
C GLU A 160 8.27 -27.50 29.12
N GLY A 161 9.47 -27.73 29.67
CA GLY A 161 10.71 -27.78 28.89
C GLY A 161 11.00 -26.47 28.13
N ASP A 162 11.38 -26.61 26.86
CA ASP A 162 11.75 -25.49 25.99
C ASP A 162 10.53 -24.75 25.42
N GLY A 163 9.31 -25.28 25.56
CA GLY A 163 8.08 -24.63 25.11
C GLY A 163 8.15 -24.22 23.63
N ILE A 164 7.90 -22.94 23.36
CA ILE A 164 7.85 -22.41 22.00
C ILE A 164 9.19 -22.45 21.25
N PHE A 165 10.32 -22.50 21.96
CA PHE A 165 11.64 -22.57 21.32
C PHE A 165 11.80 -23.82 20.45
N THR A 166 11.06 -24.90 20.74
CA THR A 166 11.04 -26.11 19.89
C THR A 166 10.57 -25.79 18.47
N LEU A 167 9.48 -25.03 18.33
CA LEU A 167 8.97 -24.58 17.03
C LEU A 167 9.90 -23.54 16.38
N LEU A 168 10.47 -22.62 17.16
CA LEU A 168 11.39 -21.61 16.62
C LEU A 168 12.66 -22.24 16.03
N GLU A 169 13.19 -23.29 16.66
CA GLU A 169 14.31 -24.07 16.16
C GLU A 169 13.94 -24.86 14.88
N GLU A 170 12.73 -25.41 14.79
CA GLU A 170 12.25 -26.06 13.56
C GLU A 170 12.10 -25.07 12.40
N LEU A 171 11.54 -23.88 12.66
CA LEU A 171 11.46 -22.80 11.66
C LEU A 171 12.86 -22.38 11.19
N PHE A 172 13.83 -22.28 12.11
CA PHE A 172 15.21 -21.96 11.76
C PHE A 172 15.85 -23.05 10.89
N ALA A 173 15.69 -24.32 11.26
CA ALA A 173 16.20 -25.44 10.47
C ALA A 173 15.66 -25.41 9.03
N ARG A 174 14.36 -25.11 8.86
CA ARG A 174 13.76 -24.94 7.54
C ARG A 174 14.28 -23.72 6.79
N ALA A 175 14.52 -22.61 7.48
CA ALA A 175 15.13 -21.43 6.87
C ALA A 175 16.54 -21.74 6.32
N VAL A 176 17.33 -22.53 7.06
CA VAL A 176 18.66 -22.98 6.62
C VAL A 176 18.55 -23.90 5.41
N ASP A 177 17.62 -24.86 5.39
CA ASP A 177 17.40 -25.75 4.24
C ASP A 177 17.11 -24.94 2.97
N LEU A 178 16.21 -23.95 3.06
CA LEU A 178 15.83 -23.06 1.97
C LEU A 178 17.00 -22.20 1.46
N GLN A 179 17.72 -21.55 2.38
CA GLN A 179 18.88 -20.71 2.06
C GLN A 179 20.06 -21.51 1.50
N THR A 180 20.20 -22.77 1.90
CA THR A 180 21.21 -23.67 1.34
C THR A 180 20.84 -24.13 -0.07
N ALA A 181 19.55 -24.32 -0.34
CA ALA A 181 19.06 -24.67 -1.68
C ALA A 181 19.15 -23.49 -2.66
N SER A 182 18.84 -22.28 -2.18
CA SER A 182 18.95 -21.03 -2.95
C SER A 182 19.27 -19.87 -2.00
N SER A 183 20.39 -19.20 -2.21
CA SER A 183 20.76 -18.00 -1.44
C SER A 183 19.83 -16.81 -1.67
N GLU A 184 19.01 -16.85 -2.71
CA GLU A 184 18.01 -15.83 -3.05
C GLU A 184 16.60 -16.18 -2.53
N ASP A 185 16.48 -17.18 -1.64
CA ASP A 185 15.20 -17.63 -1.11
C ASP A 185 14.59 -16.63 -0.11
N LEU A 186 13.50 -16.00 -0.50
CA LEU A 186 12.83 -14.99 0.33
C LEU A 186 12.02 -15.57 1.49
N LEU A 187 11.62 -16.85 1.41
CA LEU A 187 10.87 -17.52 2.46
C LEU A 187 11.77 -17.80 3.66
N GLY A 188 13.02 -18.23 3.43
CA GLY A 188 14.02 -18.40 4.49
C GLY A 188 14.23 -17.10 5.31
N LEU A 189 14.29 -15.94 4.64
CA LEU A 189 14.36 -14.65 5.32
C LEU A 189 13.10 -14.35 6.14
N GLU A 190 11.91 -14.66 5.61
CA GLU A 190 10.64 -14.44 6.31
C GLU A 190 10.54 -15.32 7.58
N LEU A 191 10.97 -16.59 7.52
CA LEU A 191 10.98 -17.47 8.68
C LEU A 191 11.91 -16.94 9.80
N VAL A 192 13.10 -16.45 9.44
CA VAL A 192 14.01 -15.81 10.41
C VAL A 192 13.37 -14.54 10.98
N LYS A 193 12.71 -13.73 10.15
CA LYS A 193 12.00 -12.52 10.60
C LYS A 193 10.92 -12.86 11.63
N ILE A 194 10.14 -13.94 11.43
CA ILE A 194 9.14 -14.43 12.39
C ILE A 194 9.79 -14.79 13.73
N ILE A 195 10.91 -15.51 13.71
CA ILE A 195 11.66 -15.89 14.91
C ILE A 195 12.09 -14.64 15.69
N LEU A 196 12.78 -13.72 15.02
CA LEU A 196 13.30 -12.50 15.63
C LEU A 196 12.18 -11.66 16.24
N PHE A 197 11.03 -11.58 15.58
CA PHE A 197 9.86 -10.88 16.08
C PHE A 197 9.09 -11.59 17.19
N THR A 198 9.36 -12.86 17.43
CA THR A 198 8.73 -13.65 18.51
C THR A 198 9.52 -13.56 19.81
N ILE A 199 10.85 -13.56 19.73
CA ILE A 199 11.74 -13.56 20.91
C ILE A 199 11.37 -12.44 21.91
N PRO A 200 11.13 -11.17 21.52
CA PRO A 200 10.71 -10.12 22.45
C PRO A 200 9.41 -10.41 23.21
N TYR A 201 8.46 -11.10 22.58
CA TYR A 201 7.18 -11.45 23.21
C TYR A 201 7.34 -12.59 24.21
N VAL A 202 8.28 -13.51 23.97
CA VAL A 202 8.69 -14.55 24.93
C VAL A 202 9.40 -13.92 26.13
N MET A 203 10.38 -13.05 25.89
CA MET A 203 11.17 -12.41 26.96
C MET A 203 10.39 -11.35 27.76
N SER A 204 9.29 -10.82 27.21
CA SER A 204 8.37 -9.94 27.93
C SER A 204 7.32 -10.69 28.77
N SER A 205 7.15 -11.99 28.53
CA SER A 205 6.25 -12.86 29.30
C SER A 205 6.70 -13.00 30.78
N PRO A 206 5.86 -13.58 31.65
CA PRO A 206 6.27 -13.91 33.02
C PRO A 206 7.35 -15.00 33.16
N ALA A 207 7.75 -15.65 32.06
CA ALA A 207 8.67 -16.78 32.10
C ALA A 207 10.09 -16.29 32.41
N THR A 208 10.85 -17.09 33.15
CA THR A 208 12.25 -16.80 33.52
C THR A 208 13.15 -17.96 33.11
N GLY A 209 14.45 -17.68 32.88
CA GLY A 209 15.44 -18.71 32.57
C GLY A 209 15.53 -19.10 31.09
N PHE A 210 14.96 -18.30 30.18
CA PHE A 210 15.00 -18.52 28.73
C PHE A 210 16.02 -17.62 27.99
N GLU A 211 16.79 -16.82 28.73
CA GLU A 211 17.78 -15.89 28.19
C GLU A 211 18.84 -16.63 27.37
N SER A 212 19.29 -17.80 27.84
CA SER A 212 20.31 -18.59 27.16
C SER A 212 19.82 -19.17 25.83
N GLN A 213 18.57 -19.66 25.78
CA GLN A 213 17.95 -20.16 24.56
C GLN A 213 17.73 -19.02 23.56
N ALA A 214 17.26 -17.85 24.03
CA ALA A 214 17.10 -16.67 23.20
C ALA A 214 18.44 -16.22 22.58
N SER A 215 19.51 -16.16 23.39
CA SER A 215 20.85 -15.82 22.89
C SER A 215 21.38 -16.85 21.89
N ALA A 216 21.24 -18.15 22.17
CA ALA A 216 21.70 -19.21 21.26
C ALA A 216 20.96 -19.16 19.90
N LEU A 217 19.66 -18.88 19.92
CA LEU A 217 18.87 -18.74 18.70
C LEU A 217 19.24 -17.46 17.94
N LEU A 218 19.50 -16.34 18.63
CA LEU A 218 20.00 -15.12 18.01
C LEU A 218 21.36 -15.30 17.33
N GLU A 219 22.27 -16.07 17.92
CA GLU A 219 23.55 -16.40 17.31
C GLU A 219 23.38 -17.21 16.02
N LYS A 220 22.41 -18.14 16.01
CA LYS A 220 22.07 -18.94 14.82
C LYS A 220 21.47 -18.09 13.70
N THR A 221 20.51 -17.22 14.02
CA THR A 221 19.81 -16.39 13.01
C THR A 221 20.71 -15.37 12.35
N ASP A 222 21.79 -14.94 13.03
CA ASP A 222 22.75 -13.96 12.51
C ASP A 222 23.38 -14.40 11.18
N ILE A 223 23.59 -15.71 11.00
CA ILE A 223 24.15 -16.29 9.77
C ILE A 223 23.31 -15.90 8.54
N ILE A 224 21.99 -15.92 8.68
CA ILE A 224 21.06 -15.56 7.60
C ILE A 224 20.83 -14.04 7.58
N ALA A 225 20.57 -13.43 8.74
CA ALA A 225 20.20 -12.02 8.84
C ALA A 225 21.31 -11.04 8.42
N SER A 226 22.57 -11.43 8.58
CA SER A 226 23.74 -10.62 8.20
C SER A 226 24.21 -10.84 6.77
N THR A 227 23.62 -11.79 6.03
CA THR A 227 23.96 -12.05 4.62
C THR A 227 23.24 -11.04 3.71
N PRO A 228 23.95 -10.24 2.91
CA PRO A 228 23.32 -9.33 1.95
C PRO A 228 22.55 -10.10 0.88
N HIS A 229 21.32 -9.69 0.60
CA HIS A 229 20.48 -10.30 -0.42
C HIS A 229 20.44 -9.42 -1.67
N ALA A 230 20.60 -9.99 -2.87
CA ALA A 230 20.78 -9.22 -4.11
C ALA A 230 19.58 -8.29 -4.43
N LEU A 231 18.37 -8.73 -4.12
CA LEU A 231 17.15 -7.91 -4.28
C LEU A 231 17.04 -6.70 -3.34
N VAL A 232 17.83 -6.59 -2.25
CA VAL A 232 17.76 -5.46 -1.30
C VAL A 232 18.10 -4.14 -2.01
N ASP A 233 19.10 -4.14 -2.89
CA ASP A 233 19.52 -2.94 -3.61
C ASP A 233 18.44 -2.38 -4.54
N LEU A 234 17.59 -3.27 -5.06
CA LEU A 234 16.46 -2.90 -5.91
C LEU A 234 15.37 -2.18 -5.12
N VAL A 235 15.15 -2.57 -3.85
CA VAL A 235 14.08 -2.03 -2.99
C VAL A 235 14.52 -0.87 -2.09
N ASN A 236 15.80 -0.47 -2.15
CA ASN A 236 16.31 0.71 -1.44
C ASN A 236 15.52 1.97 -1.82
N THR A 237 15.03 2.70 -0.80
CA THR A 237 14.11 3.84 -0.96
C THR A 237 14.79 5.12 -1.47
N PHE A 238 16.10 5.25 -1.21
CA PHE A 238 16.96 6.31 -1.71
C PHE A 238 18.08 5.72 -2.57
N SER A 239 18.68 6.53 -3.42
CA SER A 239 19.78 6.14 -4.32
C SER A 239 21.04 5.90 -3.51
N PRO A 240 21.58 4.67 -3.45
CA PRO A 240 22.83 4.40 -2.73
C PRO A 240 24.03 5.11 -3.37
N VAL A 241 23.98 5.36 -4.68
CA VAL A 241 25.04 6.06 -5.43
C VAL A 241 25.12 7.54 -5.06
N GLU A 242 23.97 8.17 -4.83
CA GLU A 242 23.90 9.60 -4.50
C GLU A 242 23.90 9.85 -3.00
N ASN A 243 23.41 8.88 -2.21
CA ASN A 243 23.30 8.98 -0.77
C ASN A 243 23.28 7.60 -0.11
N GLU A 244 24.46 6.98 -0.01
CA GLU A 244 24.67 5.69 0.65
C GLU A 244 24.12 5.70 2.09
N SER A 245 24.30 6.82 2.81
CA SER A 245 23.78 6.99 4.19
C SER A 245 22.25 7.05 4.30
N ALA A 246 21.54 7.21 3.17
CA ALA A 246 20.09 7.26 3.11
C ALA A 246 19.48 5.97 2.53
N ALA A 247 20.25 5.14 1.83
CA ALA A 247 19.80 3.79 1.49
C ALA A 247 19.55 3.04 2.81
N GLY A 248 18.28 2.86 3.17
CA GLY A 248 17.91 2.32 4.47
C GLY A 248 18.51 0.91 4.66
N PRO A 249 18.90 0.54 5.88
CA PRO A 249 19.37 -0.80 6.14
C PRO A 249 18.24 -1.83 5.95
N SER A 250 18.63 -3.05 5.60
CA SER A 250 17.70 -4.19 5.56
C SER A 250 17.04 -4.39 6.92
N LEU A 251 15.70 -4.51 6.95
CA LEU A 251 14.93 -4.61 8.19
C LEU A 251 15.37 -5.81 9.05
N ILE A 252 15.67 -6.95 8.42
CA ILE A 252 16.08 -8.16 9.15
C ILE A 252 17.44 -7.96 9.84
N SER A 253 18.37 -7.26 9.19
CA SER A 253 19.68 -6.93 9.74
C SER A 253 19.56 -5.93 10.89
N VAL A 254 18.71 -4.91 10.73
CA VAL A 254 18.38 -3.97 11.81
C VAL A 254 17.82 -4.70 13.02
N LEU A 255 16.82 -5.55 12.80
CA LEU A 255 16.15 -6.30 13.87
C LEU A 255 17.13 -7.23 14.59
N GLN A 256 17.98 -7.95 13.86
CA GLN A 256 19.03 -8.80 14.42
C GLN A 256 19.97 -8.01 15.35
N GLY A 257 20.51 -6.88 14.88
CA GLY A 257 21.40 -6.04 15.67
C GLY A 257 20.72 -5.41 16.89
N GLN A 258 19.46 -4.98 16.75
CA GLN A 258 18.66 -4.45 17.86
C GLN A 258 18.45 -5.50 18.96
N LEU A 259 18.13 -6.74 18.59
CA LEU A 259 17.91 -7.83 19.54
C LEU A 259 19.19 -8.27 20.25
N GLN A 260 20.33 -8.30 19.54
CA GLN A 260 21.63 -8.51 20.18
C GLN A 260 21.95 -7.40 21.21
N GLY A 261 21.66 -6.14 20.85
CA GLY A 261 21.78 -5.01 21.76
C GLY A 261 20.86 -5.12 22.97
N GLU A 262 19.62 -5.56 22.77
CA GLU A 262 18.63 -5.75 23.84
C GLU A 262 18.98 -6.92 24.77
N ALA A 263 19.49 -8.02 24.21
CA ALA A 263 19.99 -9.16 24.98
C ALA A 263 21.13 -8.74 25.92
N SER A 264 22.03 -7.86 25.47
CA SER A 264 23.13 -7.33 26.30
C SER A 264 22.65 -6.48 27.48
N LYS A 265 21.43 -5.93 27.40
CA LYS A 265 20.78 -5.12 28.44
C LYS A 265 19.85 -5.93 29.34
N GLY A 266 19.78 -7.25 29.16
CA GLY A 266 18.95 -8.14 29.97
C GLY A 266 17.46 -8.10 29.61
N TRP A 267 17.12 -7.83 28.35
CA TRP A 267 15.74 -7.91 27.84
C TRP A 267 14.75 -6.99 28.57
N GLU A 268 15.14 -5.72 28.75
CA GLU A 268 14.31 -4.72 29.42
C GLU A 268 12.97 -4.54 28.70
N LEU A 269 13.02 -4.41 27.37
CA LEU A 269 11.89 -4.33 26.45
C LEU A 269 10.89 -3.25 26.89
N LYS A 270 11.42 -2.04 27.10
CA LYS A 270 10.71 -0.90 27.71
C LYS A 270 9.33 -0.61 27.11
N CYS A 271 9.17 -0.83 25.80
CA CYS A 271 7.93 -0.51 25.10
C CYS A 271 6.83 -1.56 25.25
N LEU A 272 7.16 -2.83 25.49
CA LEU A 272 6.18 -3.91 25.54
C LEU A 272 5.43 -3.90 26.88
N PRO A 273 4.09 -3.85 26.86
CA PRO A 273 3.32 -3.85 28.09
C PRO A 273 3.42 -5.20 28.80
N ARG A 274 3.38 -5.18 30.14
CA ARG A 274 3.38 -6.38 30.99
C ARG A 274 2.14 -6.39 31.91
N PRO A 275 0.92 -6.60 31.36
CA PRO A 275 -0.34 -6.44 32.10
C PRO A 275 -0.49 -7.40 33.29
N TRP A 276 0.37 -8.41 33.36
CA TRP A 276 0.44 -9.40 34.44
C TRP A 276 1.22 -8.93 35.68
N LYS A 277 2.03 -7.86 35.61
CA LYS A 277 2.88 -7.40 36.74
C LYS A 277 2.15 -6.59 37.82
N ASP A 278 1.17 -5.77 37.43
CA ASP A 278 0.53 -4.78 38.32
C ASP A 278 -0.90 -5.19 38.75
N VAL A 279 -1.18 -6.49 38.77
CA VAL A 279 -2.47 -7.03 39.22
C VAL A 279 -2.59 -6.93 40.74
N ARG A 280 -3.69 -6.34 41.21
CA ARG A 280 -4.01 -6.23 42.65
C ARG A 280 -5.15 -7.16 42.98
N GLU A 281 -4.91 -8.17 43.82
CA GLU A 281 -5.95 -9.09 44.31
C GLU A 281 -6.81 -8.43 45.42
N SER A 282 -6.24 -7.52 46.21
CA SER A 282 -6.94 -6.65 47.17
C SER A 282 -6.16 -5.36 47.50
N ASP A 283 -6.82 -4.36 48.11
CA ASP A 283 -6.16 -3.13 48.59
C ASP A 283 -5.19 -3.45 49.73
N GLY A 284 -3.90 -3.57 49.43
CA GLY A 284 -2.82 -3.75 50.40
C GLY A 284 -1.93 -4.99 50.23
N ASP A 285 -2.19 -5.85 49.25
CA ASP A 285 -1.36 -7.03 48.99
C ASP A 285 -0.02 -6.70 48.29
N GLU A 286 1.04 -7.43 48.66
CA GLU A 286 2.34 -7.40 47.98
C GLU A 286 2.21 -7.94 46.54
N GLN A 287 2.93 -7.31 45.59
CA GLN A 287 3.01 -7.79 44.20
C GLN A 287 3.62 -9.19 44.16
N LYS A 288 2.81 -10.21 43.88
CA LYS A 288 3.30 -11.57 43.61
C LYS A 288 3.65 -11.72 42.13
N PRO A 289 4.82 -12.29 41.80
CA PRO A 289 5.10 -12.73 40.44
C PRO A 289 4.02 -13.69 39.94
N PHE A 290 3.68 -13.61 38.66
CA PHE A 290 2.77 -14.59 38.06
C PHE A 290 3.45 -15.97 38.05
N GLU A 291 2.80 -16.97 38.65
CA GLU A 291 3.20 -18.36 38.61
C GLU A 291 2.06 -19.21 38.04
N ALA A 292 2.38 -20.09 37.09
CA ALA A 292 1.39 -20.97 36.48
C ALA A 292 0.96 -22.07 37.47
N VAL A 293 -0.35 -22.31 37.59
CA VAL A 293 -0.90 -23.34 38.52
C VAL A 293 -0.45 -24.76 38.13
N ALA A 294 -0.31 -25.03 36.83
CA ALA A 294 0.23 -26.27 36.31
C ALA A 294 0.91 -26.00 34.96
N LYS A 295 2.03 -26.67 34.71
CA LYS A 295 2.66 -26.65 33.38
C LYS A 295 2.03 -27.71 32.48
N ILE A 296 2.08 -27.47 31.18
CA ILE A 296 1.56 -28.35 30.14
C ILE A 296 2.59 -28.53 29.03
N ALA A 297 2.55 -29.67 28.35
CA ALA A 297 3.38 -29.89 27.17
C ALA A 297 3.02 -28.87 26.07
N PHE A 298 4.04 -28.39 25.36
CA PHE A 298 3.82 -27.55 24.18
C PHE A 298 3.06 -28.36 23.10
N PRO A 299 2.06 -27.77 22.42
CA PRO A 299 1.32 -28.46 21.37
C PRO A 299 2.24 -28.99 20.27
N GLN A 300 1.95 -30.19 19.75
CA GLN A 300 2.68 -30.74 18.61
C GLN A 300 2.31 -29.96 17.35
N ILE A 301 3.28 -29.23 16.81
CA ILE A 301 3.18 -28.43 15.58
C ILE A 301 4.32 -28.89 14.68
N THR A 302 4.07 -29.01 13.38
CA THR A 302 5.08 -29.47 12.42
C THR A 302 5.17 -28.51 11.25
N VAL A 303 6.39 -28.19 10.84
CA VAL A 303 6.65 -27.36 9.65
C VAL A 303 6.88 -28.26 8.44
N PRO A 304 6.00 -28.20 7.41
CA PRO A 304 6.10 -29.05 6.22
C PRO A 304 7.45 -28.97 5.51
N ASN A 305 7.81 -30.05 4.81
CA ASN A 305 8.95 -30.10 3.90
C ASN A 305 8.50 -30.69 2.56
N PRO A 306 8.46 -29.91 1.46
CA PRO A 306 8.88 -28.51 1.35
C PRO A 306 7.96 -27.54 2.10
N VAL A 307 8.52 -26.40 2.51
CA VAL A 307 7.78 -25.33 3.18
C VAL A 307 6.92 -24.58 2.15
N PRO A 308 5.62 -24.33 2.42
CA PRO A 308 4.76 -23.61 1.46
C PRO A 308 5.07 -22.11 1.45
N TYR A 309 5.30 -21.54 0.27
CA TYR A 309 5.47 -20.08 0.09
C TYR A 309 4.23 -19.27 0.45
N GLY A 310 3.04 -19.85 0.26
CA GLY A 310 1.76 -19.20 0.50
C GLY A 310 1.35 -18.21 -0.61
N PRO A 311 0.22 -17.52 -0.43
CA PRO A 311 -0.39 -16.69 -1.47
C PRO A 311 0.21 -15.27 -1.57
N ARG A 312 0.95 -14.81 -0.55
CA ARG A 312 1.51 -13.46 -0.49
C ARG A 312 2.93 -13.46 -1.02
N ALA A 313 3.20 -12.65 -2.05
CA ALA A 313 4.56 -12.45 -2.53
C ALA A 313 5.45 -11.85 -1.44
N LEU A 314 6.65 -12.42 -1.27
CA LEU A 314 7.64 -11.97 -0.31
C LEU A 314 8.70 -11.15 -1.06
N PHE A 315 9.23 -10.11 -0.40
CA PHE A 315 10.34 -9.30 -0.88
C PHE A 315 11.17 -8.83 0.31
N PRO A 316 12.48 -8.56 0.14
CA PRO A 316 13.25 -7.94 1.19
C PRO A 316 12.66 -6.58 1.56
N GLU A 317 12.72 -6.25 2.85
CA GLU A 317 12.20 -4.98 3.37
C GLU A 317 13.36 -4.10 3.81
N VAL A 318 13.27 -2.82 3.46
CA VAL A 318 14.22 -1.78 3.87
C VAL A 318 13.55 -0.86 4.86
N TYR A 319 14.24 -0.54 5.96
CA TYR A 319 13.70 0.38 6.96
C TYR A 319 13.66 1.81 6.40
N LEU A 320 12.47 2.42 6.41
CA LEU A 320 12.24 3.81 6.04
C LEU A 320 11.64 4.57 7.22
N SER A 321 12.16 5.77 7.48
CA SER A 321 11.49 6.76 8.33
C SER A 321 11.47 8.14 7.67
N VAL A 322 10.30 8.77 7.66
CA VAL A 322 10.11 10.15 7.20
C VAL A 322 10.44 11.20 8.28
N TYR A 323 10.88 10.74 9.46
CA TYR A 323 11.36 11.56 10.57
C TYR A 323 12.86 11.38 10.83
N ALA A 324 13.58 10.72 9.91
CA ALA A 324 15.02 10.54 10.02
C ALA A 324 15.77 11.88 9.98
N LYS A 325 16.92 11.94 10.66
CA LYS A 325 17.86 13.07 10.66
C LYS A 325 17.23 14.40 11.11
N GLN A 326 16.24 14.35 12.01
CA GLN A 326 15.71 15.53 12.68
C GLN A 326 16.64 15.99 13.80
N GLU A 327 16.55 17.26 14.20
CA GLU A 327 17.35 17.79 15.32
C GLU A 327 16.97 17.16 16.67
N VAL A 328 15.74 16.66 16.78
CA VAL A 328 15.18 16.01 17.96
C VAL A 328 14.49 14.74 17.52
N ASP A 329 14.87 13.62 18.13
CA ASP A 329 14.24 12.34 17.84
C ASP A 329 12.80 12.32 18.36
N THR A 330 11.87 12.09 17.45
CA THR A 330 10.43 11.99 17.74
C THR A 330 9.88 10.59 17.57
N VAL A 331 10.66 9.75 16.90
CA VAL A 331 10.47 8.31 16.71
C VAL A 331 11.73 7.60 17.20
N PRO A 332 11.65 6.34 17.65
CA PRO A 332 12.83 5.62 18.10
C PRO A 332 13.84 5.45 16.96
N PRO A 333 15.15 5.60 17.24
CA PRO A 333 16.19 5.39 16.23
C PRO A 333 16.29 3.92 15.83
N VAL A 334 16.94 3.65 14.69
CA VAL A 334 17.16 2.27 14.19
C VAL A 334 18.04 1.41 15.09
N SER A 335 18.70 1.99 16.09
CA SER A 335 19.43 1.25 17.11
C SER A 335 18.55 0.75 18.27
N ASP A 336 17.31 1.24 18.38
CA ASP A 336 16.36 0.89 19.42
C ASP A 336 15.32 -0.10 18.89
N ILE A 337 15.19 -1.27 19.53
CA ILE A 337 14.22 -2.32 19.18
C ILE A 337 12.76 -1.82 19.17
N THR A 338 12.48 -0.77 19.93
CA THR A 338 11.19 -0.08 19.94
C THR A 338 10.78 0.38 18.53
N SER A 339 11.73 0.79 17.69
CA SER A 339 11.44 1.19 16.31
C SER A 339 10.80 0.05 15.50
N SER A 340 11.37 -1.15 15.56
CA SER A 340 10.92 -2.32 14.80
C SER A 340 9.65 -2.93 15.37
N LEU A 341 9.54 -3.06 16.71
CA LEU A 341 8.35 -3.65 17.35
C LEU A 341 7.09 -2.82 17.12
N LEU A 342 7.19 -1.50 17.30
CA LEU A 342 6.05 -0.60 17.08
C LEU A 342 5.69 -0.55 15.60
N ARG A 343 6.69 -0.44 14.70
CA ARG A 343 6.47 -0.42 13.25
C ARG A 343 5.73 -1.65 12.80
N ASP A 344 6.17 -2.84 13.21
CA ASP A 344 5.60 -4.10 12.75
C ASP A 344 4.13 -4.25 13.18
N ALA A 345 3.80 -3.99 14.44
CA ALA A 345 2.42 -4.10 14.91
C ALA A 345 1.49 -3.05 14.25
N LEU A 346 1.99 -1.84 13.98
CA LEU A 346 1.24 -0.80 13.26
C LEU A 346 1.02 -1.18 11.79
N VAL A 347 2.03 -1.75 11.13
CA VAL A 347 1.96 -2.23 9.74
C VAL A 347 1.00 -3.39 9.60
N ASP A 348 1.05 -4.38 10.50
CA ASP A 348 0.09 -5.48 10.49
C ASP A 348 -1.34 -4.95 10.71
N THR A 349 -1.54 -4.04 11.68
CA THR A 349 -2.86 -3.40 11.90
C THR A 349 -3.35 -2.66 10.63
N LEU A 350 -2.45 -1.93 9.97
CA LEU A 350 -2.74 -1.23 8.72
C LEU A 350 -3.21 -2.17 7.61
N ASN A 351 -2.56 -3.33 7.49
CA ASN A 351 -2.79 -4.24 6.38
C ASN A 351 -3.88 -5.26 6.64
N LEU A 352 -4.16 -5.61 7.91
CA LEU A 352 -5.24 -6.52 8.30
C LEU A 352 -6.62 -5.85 8.32
N LEU A 353 -6.68 -4.56 8.64
CA LEU A 353 -7.93 -3.79 8.75
C LEU A 353 -8.18 -2.91 7.53
N ASP A 354 -7.64 -3.27 6.36
CA ASP A 354 -7.73 -2.47 5.13
C ASP A 354 -9.16 -2.23 4.66
N PHE A 355 -10.05 -3.16 4.97
CA PHE A 355 -11.49 -3.06 4.71
C PHE A 355 -12.17 -1.91 5.46
N ASN A 356 -11.59 -1.39 6.55
CA ASN A 356 -12.19 -0.34 7.37
C ASN A 356 -11.19 0.75 7.79
N ARG A 357 -10.89 1.66 6.87
CA ARG A 357 -10.00 2.81 7.09
C ARG A 357 -10.30 3.67 8.33
N VAL A 358 -11.56 3.75 8.78
CA VAL A 358 -11.96 4.56 9.95
C VAL A 358 -11.51 3.88 11.24
N ALA A 359 -11.73 2.56 11.35
CA ALA A 359 -11.24 1.76 12.46
C ALA A 359 -9.71 1.75 12.49
N THR A 360 -9.06 1.53 11.34
CA THR A 360 -7.60 1.57 11.22
C THR A 360 -7.05 2.90 11.70
N ALA A 361 -7.59 4.02 11.19
CA ALA A 361 -7.15 5.35 11.60
C ALA A 361 -7.32 5.56 13.11
N LYS A 362 -8.45 5.14 13.70
CA LYS A 362 -8.66 5.20 15.16
C LYS A 362 -7.56 4.42 15.91
N TYR A 363 -7.29 3.19 15.51
CA TYR A 363 -6.27 2.35 16.17
C TYR A 363 -4.86 2.92 16.07
N LEU A 364 -4.50 3.54 14.93
CA LEU A 364 -3.22 4.23 14.77
C LEU A 364 -3.12 5.47 15.66
N ILE A 365 -4.19 6.25 15.79
CA ILE A 365 -4.22 7.43 16.69
C ILE A 365 -4.17 7.00 18.16
N ASP A 366 -4.74 5.85 18.48
CA ASP A 366 -4.77 5.29 19.83
C ASP A 366 -3.55 4.43 20.16
N VAL A 367 -2.47 4.50 19.36
CA VAL A 367 -1.25 3.70 19.54
C VAL A 367 -0.68 3.77 20.95
N ASP A 368 -0.75 4.94 21.61
CA ASP A 368 -0.25 5.16 22.97
C ASP A 368 -0.96 4.32 24.04
N CYS A 369 -2.14 3.78 23.75
CA CYS A 369 -2.89 2.95 24.70
C CYS A 369 -2.41 1.49 24.74
N TYR A 370 -1.70 1.03 23.70
CA TYR A 370 -1.31 -0.39 23.55
C TYR A 370 0.11 -0.70 24.01
N TYR A 371 0.87 0.30 24.46
CA TYR A 371 2.27 0.14 24.89
C TYR A 371 2.48 0.63 26.32
N THR A 372 3.65 0.33 26.89
CA THR A 372 3.99 0.69 28.27
C THR A 372 3.82 2.19 28.52
N ARG A 373 3.36 2.54 29.73
CA ARG A 373 3.28 3.94 30.16
C ARG A 373 4.65 4.59 30.02
N HIS A 374 4.67 5.84 29.56
CA HIS A 374 5.89 6.62 29.28
C HIS A 374 6.67 6.24 28.01
N THR A 375 6.26 5.22 27.24
CA THR A 375 6.79 5.03 25.86
C THR A 375 6.47 6.23 24.97
N PHE A 376 5.31 6.86 25.19
CA PHE A 376 4.86 8.01 24.43
C PHE A 376 4.66 9.25 25.28
N VAL A 377 4.94 10.42 24.71
CA VAL A 377 4.46 11.70 25.24
C VAL A 377 2.95 11.83 24.99
N LYS A 378 2.32 12.79 25.67
CA LYS A 378 0.92 13.12 25.41
C LYS A 378 0.73 13.50 23.94
N ARG A 379 -0.34 12.99 23.31
CA ARG A 379 -0.73 13.33 21.94
C ARG A 379 -0.77 14.86 21.72
N ALA A 380 -0.39 15.31 20.53
CA ALA A 380 -0.33 16.73 20.16
C ALA A 380 0.65 17.59 20.97
N THR A 381 1.63 16.98 21.64
CA THR A 381 2.73 17.74 22.27
C THR A 381 3.50 18.50 21.17
N PRO A 382 3.65 19.83 21.24
CA PRO A 382 4.37 20.60 20.23
C PRO A 382 5.82 20.11 20.06
N PHE A 383 6.32 20.13 18.82
CA PHE A 383 7.68 19.65 18.50
C PHE A 383 8.76 20.37 19.31
N ASP A 384 8.66 21.68 19.49
CA ASP A 384 9.66 22.47 20.23
C ASP A 384 9.80 22.04 21.70
N ARG A 385 8.73 21.50 22.30
CA ARG A 385 8.75 20.98 23.68
C ARG A 385 9.43 19.63 23.80
N MET A 386 9.68 18.92 22.69
CA MET A 386 10.38 17.63 22.74
C MET A 386 11.81 17.80 23.28
N ARG A 387 12.48 18.94 23.02
CA ARG A 387 13.80 19.25 23.57
C ARG A 387 13.82 19.31 25.10
N GLU A 388 12.73 19.77 25.71
CA GLU A 388 12.58 19.90 27.16
C GLU A 388 12.30 18.54 27.82
N ILE A 389 11.70 17.61 27.07
CA ILE A 389 11.30 16.27 27.52
C ILE A 389 12.40 15.24 27.30
N ALA A 390 13.35 15.50 26.39
CA ALA A 390 14.44 14.60 25.98
C ALA A 390 15.49 14.25 27.07
N GLY A 391 15.19 14.43 28.35
CA GLY A 391 16.02 13.98 29.48
C GLY A 391 15.98 12.46 29.72
N ASP A 392 16.08 12.02 30.98
CA ASP A 392 16.35 10.61 31.36
C ASP A 392 15.31 9.55 30.94
N ASN A 393 14.13 9.93 30.42
CA ASN A 393 13.13 9.01 29.86
C ASN A 393 12.70 9.46 28.47
N THR A 394 13.31 8.87 27.44
CA THR A 394 13.02 9.18 26.04
C THR A 394 11.64 8.65 25.66
N ALA A 395 10.65 9.55 25.63
CA ALA A 395 9.29 9.25 25.19
C ALA A 395 9.06 9.77 23.77
N TRP A 396 8.40 8.97 22.94
CA TRP A 396 8.20 9.24 21.52
C TRP A 396 6.87 9.92 21.23
N LYS A 397 6.70 10.48 20.03
CA LYS A 397 5.42 11.07 19.60
C LYS A 397 4.53 9.98 18.96
N PRO A 398 3.34 9.69 19.52
CA PRO A 398 2.48 8.62 18.99
C PRO A 398 1.99 8.94 17.57
N GLU A 399 1.64 10.21 17.30
CA GLU A 399 1.23 10.64 15.96
C GLU A 399 2.34 10.47 14.90
N ASP A 400 3.61 10.63 15.28
CA ASP A 400 4.73 10.49 14.34
C ASP A 400 4.95 9.01 14.02
N MET A 401 4.91 8.13 15.02
CA MET A 401 4.98 6.68 14.80
C MET A 401 3.87 6.16 13.87
N ALA A 402 2.64 6.64 14.06
CA ALA A 402 1.50 6.30 13.21
C ALA A 402 1.71 6.77 11.76
N VAL A 403 2.06 8.04 11.55
CA VAL A 403 2.29 8.59 10.20
C VAL A 403 3.45 7.90 9.51
N ASP A 404 4.53 7.63 10.25
CA ASP A 404 5.72 6.94 9.74
C ASP A 404 5.38 5.51 9.28
N ALA A 405 4.47 4.83 9.99
CA ALA A 405 4.04 3.48 9.62
C ALA A 405 3.27 3.49 8.31
N VAL A 406 2.37 4.46 8.11
CA VAL A 406 1.63 4.59 6.85
C VAL A 406 2.57 4.90 5.69
N PHE A 407 3.55 5.79 5.88
CA PHE A 407 4.53 6.09 4.84
C PHE A 407 5.45 4.92 4.52
N SER A 408 5.82 4.10 5.52
CA SER A 408 6.61 2.89 5.28
C SER A 408 5.91 1.92 4.31
N GLN A 409 4.58 1.83 4.39
CA GLN A 409 3.77 0.99 3.49
C GLN A 409 3.50 1.67 2.15
N LEU A 410 3.18 2.97 2.14
CA LEU A 410 2.99 3.74 0.91
C LEU A 410 4.23 3.70 0.02
N PHE A 411 5.42 3.71 0.64
CA PHE A 411 6.71 3.69 -0.03
C PHE A 411 7.40 2.32 -0.06
N GLN A 412 6.65 1.24 0.21
CA GLN A 412 7.17 -0.11 0.06
C GLN A 412 7.46 -0.42 -1.41
N LEU A 413 8.70 -0.84 -1.69
CA LEU A 413 9.13 -1.36 -2.98
C LEU A 413 9.24 -2.89 -2.92
N PRO A 414 8.98 -3.62 -4.02
CA PRO A 414 8.64 -3.10 -5.35
C PRO A 414 7.19 -2.59 -5.46
N THR A 415 6.27 -3.14 -4.67
CA THR A 415 4.86 -2.76 -4.67
C THR A 415 4.33 -2.72 -3.24
N PRO A 416 3.44 -1.77 -2.91
CA PRO A 416 2.73 -1.80 -1.65
C PRO A 416 1.74 -2.98 -1.64
N GLU A 417 1.40 -3.47 -0.45
CA GLU A 417 0.42 -4.56 -0.30
C GLU A 417 -0.98 -4.16 -0.79
N HIS A 418 -1.39 -2.94 -0.46
CA HIS A 418 -2.70 -2.40 -0.81
C HIS A 418 -2.62 -1.30 -1.87
N LYS A 419 -3.76 -0.99 -2.49
CA LYS A 419 -3.85 0.12 -3.45
C LYS A 419 -3.45 1.44 -2.79
N LEU A 420 -2.67 2.29 -3.47
CA LEU A 420 -2.17 3.57 -2.94
C LEU A 420 -3.26 4.45 -2.29
N VAL A 421 -4.45 4.49 -2.92
CA VAL A 421 -5.61 5.26 -2.43
C VAL A 421 -6.05 4.88 -1.01
N TYR A 422 -5.83 3.62 -0.60
CA TYR A 422 -6.11 3.19 0.76
C TYR A 422 -5.28 3.98 1.77
N TYR A 423 -3.95 3.99 1.63
CA TYR A 423 -3.05 4.75 2.50
C TYR A 423 -3.32 6.26 2.45
N HIS A 424 -3.67 6.80 1.28
CA HIS A 424 -4.10 8.21 1.16
C HIS A 424 -5.32 8.47 2.06
N SER A 425 -6.29 7.58 2.02
CA SER A 425 -7.53 7.71 2.78
C SER A 425 -7.33 7.52 4.28
N VAL A 426 -6.45 6.61 4.70
CA VAL A 426 -6.12 6.41 6.12
C VAL A 426 -5.48 7.67 6.70
N LEU A 427 -4.50 8.28 6.02
CA LEU A 427 -3.89 9.53 6.47
C LEU A 427 -4.92 10.68 6.54
N THR A 428 -5.85 10.74 5.58
CA THR A 428 -6.96 11.70 5.62
C THR A 428 -7.88 11.47 6.82
N GLU A 429 -8.24 10.23 7.13
CA GLU A 429 -9.06 9.91 8.31
C GLU A 429 -8.30 10.20 9.62
N CYS A 430 -7.00 9.87 9.72
CA CYS A 430 -6.15 10.24 10.87
C CYS A 430 -6.16 11.77 11.10
N CYS A 431 -6.04 12.56 10.04
CA CYS A 431 -6.08 14.02 10.11
C CYS A 431 -7.46 14.56 10.53
N LYS A 432 -8.56 13.90 10.16
CA LYS A 432 -9.91 14.25 10.64
C LYS A 432 -10.12 13.93 12.12
N ILE A 433 -9.60 12.78 12.58
CA ILE A 433 -9.74 12.32 13.97
C ILE A 433 -8.92 13.20 14.92
N ALA A 434 -7.65 13.49 14.58
CA ALA A 434 -6.72 14.20 15.45
C ALA A 434 -5.93 15.31 14.71
N PRO A 435 -6.61 16.36 14.19
CA PRO A 435 -5.98 17.37 13.34
C PRO A 435 -4.82 18.11 14.02
N ALA A 436 -4.96 18.42 15.31
CA ALA A 436 -3.95 19.14 16.08
C ALA A 436 -2.64 18.34 16.27
N ALA A 437 -2.69 17.01 16.20
CA ALA A 437 -1.52 16.14 16.30
C ALA A 437 -0.97 15.78 14.92
N ILE A 438 -1.85 15.34 14.01
CA ILE A 438 -1.47 14.74 12.73
C ILE A 438 -1.05 15.78 11.70
N ALA A 439 -1.72 16.93 11.61
CA ALA A 439 -1.37 17.93 10.59
C ALA A 439 0.07 18.49 10.76
N PRO A 440 0.53 18.87 11.98
CA PRO A 440 1.92 19.25 12.18
C PRO A 440 2.91 18.12 11.87
N SER A 441 2.54 16.86 12.19
CA SER A 441 3.33 15.67 11.91
C SER A 441 3.53 15.46 10.41
N LEU A 442 2.44 15.46 9.64
CA LEU A 442 2.46 15.40 8.18
C LEU A 442 3.27 16.54 7.56
N GLY A 443 3.15 17.76 8.09
CA GLY A 443 3.96 18.88 7.63
C GLY A 443 5.47 18.65 7.77
N ARG A 444 5.93 17.93 8.80
CA ARG A 444 7.35 17.55 8.92
C ARG A 444 7.73 16.45 7.95
N ALA A 445 6.89 15.42 7.80
CA ALA A 445 7.10 14.36 6.82
C ALA A 445 7.18 14.90 5.38
N ILE A 446 6.27 15.79 4.97
CA ILE A 446 6.27 16.44 3.65
C ILE A 446 7.58 17.19 3.40
N ARG A 447 8.09 17.93 4.39
CA ARG A 447 9.37 18.66 4.27
C ARG A 447 10.55 17.71 4.11
N PHE A 448 10.58 16.62 4.88
CA PHE A 448 11.60 15.58 4.72
C PHE A 448 11.59 14.99 3.30
N LEU A 449 10.40 14.61 2.81
CA LEU A 449 10.25 14.02 1.49
C LEU A 449 10.63 15.00 0.37
N TYR A 450 10.17 16.25 0.45
CA TYR A 450 10.52 17.31 -0.50
C TYR A 450 12.04 17.56 -0.55
N ASN A 451 12.69 17.66 0.62
CA ASN A 451 14.14 17.85 0.70
C ASN A 451 14.94 16.64 0.19
N SER A 452 14.30 15.46 0.15
CA SER A 452 14.94 14.23 -0.32
C SER A 452 14.67 13.93 -1.80
N LEU A 453 13.93 14.79 -2.52
CA LEU A 453 13.52 14.58 -3.91
C LEU A 453 14.66 14.40 -4.90
N GLU A 454 15.88 14.80 -4.59
CA GLU A 454 17.04 14.57 -5.46
C GLU A 454 17.51 13.11 -5.39
N THR A 455 17.47 12.50 -4.20
CA THR A 455 18.06 11.17 -3.96
C THR A 455 17.02 10.07 -3.82
N MET A 456 15.74 10.41 -3.63
CA MET A 456 14.63 9.45 -3.53
C MET A 456 14.49 8.60 -4.79
N ASP A 457 14.05 7.35 -4.67
CA ASP A 457 13.68 6.53 -5.83
C ASP A 457 12.58 7.21 -6.66
N LEU A 458 12.69 7.13 -8.00
CA LEU A 458 11.76 7.81 -8.91
C LEU A 458 10.31 7.35 -8.74
N GLU A 459 10.09 6.05 -8.52
CA GLU A 459 8.75 5.53 -8.30
C GLU A 459 8.15 6.09 -7.01
N LEU A 460 8.97 6.20 -5.96
CA LEU A 460 8.55 6.76 -4.67
C LEU A 460 8.29 8.26 -4.76
N SER A 461 9.09 9.01 -5.53
CA SER A 461 8.85 10.44 -5.77
C SER A 461 7.52 10.69 -6.48
N ASN A 462 7.11 9.80 -7.40
CA ASN A 462 5.80 9.86 -8.06
C ASN A 462 4.66 9.45 -7.11
N ARG A 463 4.83 8.43 -6.26
CA ARG A 463 3.84 8.10 -5.22
C ARG A 463 3.66 9.25 -4.22
N PHE A 464 4.76 9.93 -3.85
CA PHE A 464 4.71 11.12 -3.01
C PHE A 464 3.93 12.24 -3.71
N LEU A 465 4.19 12.48 -5.01
CA LEU A 465 3.48 13.45 -5.82
C LEU A 465 1.97 13.19 -5.88
N ASP A 466 1.57 11.94 -6.15
CA ASP A 466 0.17 11.50 -6.19
C ASP A 466 -0.52 11.68 -4.83
N TRP A 467 0.14 11.21 -3.76
CA TRP A 467 -0.37 11.36 -2.40
C TRP A 467 -0.51 12.82 -2.01
N PHE A 468 0.50 13.66 -2.28
CA PHE A 468 0.52 15.07 -1.92
C PHE A 468 -0.65 15.82 -2.57
N ALA A 469 -0.79 15.72 -3.90
CA ALA A 469 -1.90 16.38 -4.63
C ALA A 469 -3.27 15.86 -4.17
N HIS A 470 -3.43 14.55 -3.98
CA HIS A 470 -4.68 13.97 -3.49
C HIS A 470 -4.99 14.41 -2.06
N HIS A 471 -4.00 14.46 -1.16
CA HIS A 471 -4.16 14.94 0.20
C HIS A 471 -4.62 16.40 0.21
N LEU A 472 -3.94 17.28 -0.53
CA LEU A 472 -4.31 18.69 -0.61
C LEU A 472 -5.72 18.91 -1.16
N SER A 473 -6.17 18.11 -2.13
CA SER A 473 -7.55 18.18 -2.64
C SER A 473 -8.62 17.93 -1.56
N ASN A 474 -8.30 17.16 -0.51
CA ASN A 474 -9.19 16.90 0.62
C ASN A 474 -9.15 18.00 1.69
N PHE A 475 -8.15 18.90 1.65
CA PHE A 475 -7.94 19.99 2.61
C PHE A 475 -7.92 21.37 1.92
N GLY A 476 -8.73 21.52 0.87
CA GLY A 476 -8.97 22.80 0.22
C GLY A 476 -7.80 23.34 -0.59
N PHE A 477 -6.87 22.48 -1.03
CA PHE A 477 -5.66 22.84 -1.78
C PHE A 477 -4.75 23.82 -1.03
N THR A 478 -4.65 23.66 0.29
CA THR A 478 -3.87 24.56 1.15
C THR A 478 -2.55 23.93 1.58
N TRP A 479 -1.45 24.53 1.13
CA TRP A 479 -0.10 24.22 1.57
C TRP A 479 0.71 25.51 1.73
N LYS A 480 1.76 25.48 2.55
CA LYS A 480 2.64 26.63 2.76
C LYS A 480 3.68 26.73 1.64
N TRP A 481 3.22 26.98 0.42
CA TRP A 481 4.02 27.12 -0.81
C TRP A 481 5.14 28.17 -0.71
N SER A 482 5.00 29.15 0.18
CA SER A 482 6.05 30.14 0.44
C SER A 482 7.37 29.52 0.94
N GLU A 483 7.33 28.32 1.53
CA GLU A 483 8.55 27.60 1.97
C GLU A 483 9.40 27.10 0.79
N TRP A 484 8.85 27.02 -0.41
CA TRP A 484 9.53 26.45 -1.58
C TRP A 484 9.81 27.47 -2.70
N VAL A 485 9.58 28.77 -2.44
CA VAL A 485 9.74 29.85 -3.45
C VAL A 485 11.17 29.91 -3.99
N GLU A 486 12.18 29.72 -3.16
CA GLU A 486 13.59 29.66 -3.61
C GLU A 486 13.83 28.55 -4.65
N GLY A 487 13.03 27.48 -4.61
CA GLY A 487 13.09 26.39 -5.57
C GLY A 487 12.68 26.80 -6.99
N LEU A 488 11.94 27.91 -7.15
CA LEU A 488 11.46 28.39 -8.46
C LEU A 488 12.58 28.91 -9.37
N GLU A 489 13.74 29.23 -8.79
CA GLU A 489 14.94 29.68 -9.53
C GLU A 489 15.77 28.51 -10.10
N LEU A 490 15.43 27.27 -9.73
CA LEU A 490 16.13 26.09 -10.20
C LEU A 490 15.79 25.77 -11.66
N PRO A 491 16.68 25.07 -12.40
CA PRO A 491 16.39 24.62 -13.76
C PRO A 491 15.11 23.79 -13.83
N ALA A 492 14.38 23.85 -14.95
CA ALA A 492 13.12 23.13 -15.13
C ALA A 492 13.26 21.59 -14.98
N ILE A 493 14.46 21.06 -15.27
CA ILE A 493 14.81 19.64 -15.12
C ILE A 493 15.16 19.24 -13.68
N HIS A 494 15.32 20.19 -12.76
CA HIS A 494 15.68 19.89 -11.38
C HIS A 494 14.55 19.10 -10.69
N PRO A 495 14.83 18.03 -9.91
CA PRO A 495 13.81 17.19 -9.29
C PRO A 495 12.75 17.94 -8.46
N ARG A 496 13.16 18.98 -7.73
CA ARG A 496 12.23 19.86 -6.98
C ARG A 496 11.29 20.66 -7.90
N MET A 497 11.80 21.19 -9.02
CA MET A 497 10.98 21.90 -10.01
C MET A 497 10.07 20.97 -10.79
N ALA A 498 10.55 19.77 -11.14
CA ALA A 498 9.71 18.72 -11.70
C ALA A 498 8.55 18.35 -10.75
N PHE A 499 8.83 18.23 -9.45
CA PHE A 499 7.81 17.97 -8.44
C PHE A 499 6.78 19.10 -8.32
N ILE A 500 7.22 20.37 -8.23
CA ILE A 500 6.31 21.53 -8.17
C ILE A 500 5.40 21.55 -9.40
N ASN A 501 5.96 21.44 -10.61
CA ASN A 501 5.17 21.44 -11.85
C ASN A 501 4.19 20.26 -11.91
N GLY A 502 4.63 19.07 -11.48
CA GLY A 502 3.77 17.90 -11.38
C GLY A 502 2.65 18.06 -10.35
N ALA A 503 2.91 18.73 -9.23
CA ALA A 503 1.96 18.91 -8.15
C ALA A 503 0.85 19.87 -8.60
N LEU A 504 1.25 20.99 -9.22
CA LEU A 504 0.31 21.94 -9.82
C LEU A 504 -0.53 21.28 -10.92
N ASP A 505 0.09 20.51 -11.81
CA ASP A 505 -0.63 19.79 -12.86
C ASP A 505 -1.66 18.81 -12.26
N LYS A 506 -1.29 17.99 -11.27
CA LYS A 506 -2.23 17.06 -10.62
C LYS A 506 -3.31 17.76 -9.80
N GLU A 507 -3.00 18.87 -9.12
CA GLU A 507 -4.02 19.68 -8.44
C GLU A 507 -5.03 20.28 -9.43
N ILE A 508 -4.57 20.73 -10.60
CA ILE A 508 -5.44 21.20 -11.68
C ILE A 508 -6.31 20.06 -12.20
N ARG A 509 -5.76 18.85 -12.40
CA ARG A 509 -6.55 17.66 -12.81
C ARG A 509 -7.65 17.30 -11.78
N LEU A 510 -7.40 17.55 -10.49
CA LEU A 510 -8.36 17.34 -9.40
C LEU A 510 -9.31 18.54 -9.18
N SER A 511 -9.16 19.60 -9.99
CA SER A 511 -9.84 20.89 -9.84
C SER A 511 -9.92 21.60 -11.20
N PHE A 512 -9.58 22.89 -11.25
CA PHE A 512 -9.41 23.67 -12.48
C PHE A 512 -8.37 24.79 -12.25
N ALA A 513 -7.70 25.22 -13.33
CA ALA A 513 -6.54 26.12 -13.27
C ALA A 513 -6.79 27.40 -12.45
N GLN A 514 -7.92 28.08 -12.69
CA GLN A 514 -8.26 29.32 -11.99
C GLN A 514 -8.36 29.15 -10.46
N ARG A 515 -8.88 28.01 -9.98
CA ARG A 515 -8.99 27.75 -8.55
C ARG A 515 -7.63 27.49 -7.91
N ILE A 516 -6.79 26.68 -8.55
CA ILE A 516 -5.44 26.37 -8.05
C ILE A 516 -4.57 27.64 -8.07
N LYS A 517 -4.66 28.44 -9.14
CA LYS A 517 -3.99 29.75 -9.21
C LYS A 517 -4.36 30.65 -8.02
N GLY A 518 -5.61 30.59 -7.56
CA GLY A 518 -6.08 31.34 -6.39
C GLY A 518 -5.59 30.83 -5.02
N THR A 519 -4.98 29.65 -4.93
CA THR A 519 -4.42 29.11 -3.66
C THR A 519 -2.91 29.35 -3.53
N LEU A 520 -2.26 29.87 -4.57
CA LEU A 520 -0.82 30.02 -4.65
C LEU A 520 -0.36 31.46 -4.35
N PRO A 521 0.85 31.65 -3.79
CA PRO A 521 1.45 32.96 -3.67
C PRO A 521 1.96 33.48 -5.04
N GLU A 522 2.13 34.80 -5.14
CA GLU A 522 2.47 35.52 -6.39
C GLU A 522 3.61 34.90 -7.24
N PRO A 523 4.74 34.42 -6.65
CA PRO A 523 5.84 33.86 -7.44
C PRO A 523 5.48 32.62 -8.28
N TYR A 524 4.42 31.90 -7.93
CA TYR A 524 4.01 30.67 -8.65
C TYR A 524 3.04 30.95 -9.80
N LEU A 525 2.39 32.12 -9.83
CA LEU A 525 1.37 32.44 -10.83
C LEU A 525 1.86 32.27 -12.28
N PRO A 526 3.12 32.58 -12.63
CA PRO A 526 3.64 32.34 -13.99
C PRO A 526 3.68 30.86 -14.41
N LEU A 527 3.69 29.90 -13.48
CA LEU A 527 3.68 28.47 -13.79
C LEU A 527 2.31 27.96 -14.27
N ILE A 528 1.26 28.74 -13.99
CA ILE A 528 -0.10 28.52 -14.51
C ILE A 528 -0.35 29.57 -15.59
N THR A 529 0.06 29.24 -16.81
CA THR A 529 -0.11 30.07 -18.00
C THR A 529 -1.59 30.29 -18.33
N GLU A 530 -1.90 31.37 -19.06
CA GLU A 530 -3.27 31.63 -19.53
C GLU A 530 -3.81 30.48 -20.40
N SER A 531 -2.94 29.80 -21.15
CA SER A 531 -3.34 28.63 -21.95
C SER A 531 -3.87 27.47 -21.10
N LYS A 532 -3.35 27.27 -19.88
CA LYS A 532 -3.87 26.26 -18.94
C LYS A 532 -5.27 26.61 -18.40
N GLU A 533 -5.69 27.86 -18.50
CA GLU A 533 -7.04 28.30 -18.11
C GLU A 533 -8.07 28.10 -19.24
N LYS A 534 -7.63 27.81 -20.46
CA LYS A 534 -8.52 27.55 -21.59
C LYS A 534 -9.01 26.09 -21.54
N ASP A 535 -10.33 25.91 -21.42
CA ASP A 535 -10.95 24.59 -21.49
C ASP A 535 -10.74 23.92 -22.87
N THR A 536 -10.72 24.71 -23.94
CA THR A 536 -10.51 24.24 -25.31
C THR A 536 -9.17 24.79 -25.83
N PRO A 537 -8.18 23.93 -26.10
CA PRO A 537 -6.94 24.33 -26.73
C PRO A 537 -7.17 24.93 -28.12
N GLU A 538 -6.26 25.80 -28.53
CA GLU A 538 -6.31 26.46 -29.84
C GLU A 538 -6.13 25.44 -30.97
N PHE A 539 -6.94 25.57 -32.01
CA PHE A 539 -6.80 24.74 -33.21
C PHE A 539 -5.77 25.36 -34.15
N LYS A 540 -4.57 24.76 -34.24
CA LYS A 540 -3.42 25.33 -35.00
C LYS A 540 -3.77 25.70 -36.45
N TYR A 541 -4.57 24.90 -37.15
CA TYR A 541 -4.98 25.17 -38.53
C TYR A 541 -5.99 26.32 -38.68
N SER A 542 -6.44 26.95 -37.59
CA SER A 542 -7.17 28.23 -37.66
C SER A 542 -6.27 29.36 -38.14
N SER A 543 -4.95 29.22 -37.95
CA SER A 543 -3.95 30.16 -38.45
C SER A 543 -3.61 29.85 -39.90
N GLU A 544 -3.73 30.84 -40.77
CA GLU A 544 -3.30 30.73 -42.18
C GLU A 544 -1.79 30.51 -42.33
N ALA A 545 -1.00 30.86 -41.30
CA ALA A 545 0.45 30.65 -41.28
C ALA A 545 0.84 29.18 -41.06
N THR A 546 -0.08 28.32 -40.60
CA THR A 546 0.19 26.90 -40.42
C THR A 546 0.10 26.18 -41.77
N PRO A 547 1.10 25.34 -42.14
CA PRO A 547 1.04 24.53 -43.35
C PRO A 547 -0.25 23.70 -43.43
N TYR A 548 -0.82 23.59 -44.63
CA TYR A 548 -2.06 22.83 -44.89
C TYR A 548 -3.29 23.35 -44.10
N SER A 549 -3.29 24.63 -43.68
CA SER A 549 -4.37 25.24 -42.89
C SER A 549 -5.75 25.10 -43.52
N LYS A 550 -5.85 25.30 -44.85
CA LYS A 550 -7.11 25.18 -45.58
C LYS A 550 -7.69 23.77 -45.50
N GLU A 551 -6.87 22.77 -45.81
CA GLU A 551 -7.24 21.36 -45.78
C GLU A 551 -7.54 20.90 -44.35
N GLY A 552 -6.75 21.35 -43.35
CA GLY A 552 -6.99 21.09 -41.94
C GLY A 552 -8.33 21.64 -41.44
N GLN A 553 -8.71 22.85 -41.85
CA GLN A 553 -10.03 23.41 -41.53
C GLN A 553 -11.18 22.63 -42.19
N GLU A 554 -11.01 22.22 -43.44
CA GLU A 554 -12.01 21.43 -44.15
C GLU A 554 -12.19 20.04 -43.50
N LEU A 555 -11.08 19.38 -43.17
CA LEU A 555 -11.07 18.09 -42.48
C LEU A 555 -11.77 18.16 -41.12
N MET A 556 -11.50 19.22 -40.35
CA MET A 556 -12.19 19.50 -39.08
C MET A 556 -13.70 19.63 -39.26
N GLN A 557 -14.17 20.32 -40.30
CA GLN A 557 -15.60 20.46 -40.57
C GLN A 557 -16.24 19.13 -40.96
N LEU A 558 -15.55 18.30 -41.75
CA LEU A 558 -16.02 16.97 -42.13
C LEU A 558 -16.15 16.04 -40.91
N ILE A 559 -15.15 16.01 -40.03
CA ILE A 559 -15.19 15.23 -38.77
C ILE A 559 -16.36 15.68 -37.89
N ARG A 560 -16.58 16.99 -37.78
CA ARG A 560 -17.70 17.59 -37.04
C ARG A 560 -19.06 17.18 -37.62
N LYS A 561 -19.18 17.12 -38.94
CA LYS A 561 -20.38 16.66 -39.67
C LYS A 561 -20.56 15.14 -39.67
N LYS A 562 -19.60 14.39 -39.10
CA LYS A 562 -19.59 12.92 -39.10
C LYS A 562 -19.55 12.35 -40.51
N ALA A 563 -18.76 12.99 -41.37
CA ALA A 563 -18.53 12.54 -42.74
C ALA A 563 -17.96 11.12 -42.78
N THR A 564 -18.23 10.42 -43.88
CA THR A 564 -17.74 9.07 -44.17
C THR A 564 -16.28 9.09 -44.62
N ASP A 565 -15.64 7.92 -44.62
CA ASP A 565 -14.26 7.78 -45.05
C ASP A 565 -14.02 8.23 -46.51
N ASP A 566 -14.99 8.00 -47.38
CA ASP A 566 -14.93 8.41 -48.80
C ASP A 566 -14.93 9.94 -48.95
N GLU A 567 -15.54 10.66 -48.00
CA GLU A 567 -15.57 12.13 -48.00
C GLU A 567 -14.30 12.73 -47.38
N LEU A 568 -13.64 12.03 -46.46
CA LEU A 568 -12.38 12.47 -45.82
C LEU A 568 -11.17 12.24 -46.73
N GLN A 569 -11.17 11.13 -47.48
CA GLN A 569 -10.04 10.69 -48.30
C GLN A 569 -9.51 11.74 -49.30
N PRO A 570 -10.35 12.52 -50.01
CA PRO A 570 -9.87 13.53 -50.96
C PRO A 570 -9.06 14.64 -50.29
N ILE A 571 -9.44 15.06 -49.08
CA ILE A 571 -8.75 16.11 -48.34
C ILE A 571 -7.41 15.61 -47.81
N ILE A 572 -7.39 14.37 -47.29
CA ILE A 572 -6.16 13.71 -46.86
C ILE A 572 -5.18 13.56 -48.03
N ALA A 573 -5.65 13.08 -49.19
CA ALA A 573 -4.84 12.94 -50.39
C ALA A 573 -4.30 14.29 -50.89
N ALA A 574 -5.07 15.38 -50.76
CA ALA A 574 -4.61 16.73 -51.10
C ALA A 574 -3.45 17.19 -50.20
N ILE A 575 -3.50 16.89 -48.89
CA ILE A 575 -2.39 17.17 -47.96
C ILE A 575 -1.15 16.35 -48.37
N GLU A 576 -1.34 15.07 -48.68
CA GLU A 576 -0.24 14.18 -49.09
C GLU A 576 0.40 14.63 -50.41
N GLU A 577 -0.39 15.04 -51.40
CA GLU A 577 0.12 15.57 -52.68
C GLU A 577 0.91 16.88 -52.47
N GLN A 578 0.39 17.79 -51.65
CA GLN A 578 1.10 19.04 -51.32
C GLN A 578 2.40 18.77 -50.54
N ALA A 579 2.36 17.86 -49.56
CA ALA A 579 3.53 17.47 -48.80
C ALA A 579 4.60 16.82 -49.68
N GLN A 580 4.19 15.96 -50.61
CA GLN A 580 5.09 15.38 -51.60
C GLN A 580 5.70 16.46 -52.52
N GLY A 581 4.90 17.43 -52.95
CA GLY A 581 5.37 18.58 -53.73
C GLY A 581 6.36 19.49 -52.99
N LEU A 582 6.28 19.53 -51.65
CA LEU A 582 7.20 20.24 -50.77
C LEU A 582 8.43 19.41 -50.35
N GLY A 583 8.53 18.16 -50.81
CA GLY A 583 9.66 17.27 -50.54
C GLY A 583 9.66 16.64 -49.14
N VAL A 584 8.49 16.54 -48.49
CA VAL A 584 8.35 15.79 -47.23
C VAL A 584 8.58 14.30 -47.50
N GLU A 585 9.48 13.67 -46.76
CA GLU A 585 9.89 12.27 -46.95
C GLU A 585 8.69 11.29 -46.83
N ASP A 586 7.85 11.50 -45.82
CA ASP A 586 6.61 10.75 -45.63
C ASP A 586 5.40 11.68 -45.61
N PRO A 587 4.69 11.82 -46.75
CA PRO A 587 3.50 12.66 -46.85
C PRO A 587 2.36 12.29 -45.89
N LYS A 588 2.33 11.06 -45.35
CA LYS A 588 1.30 10.64 -44.39
C LYS A 588 1.47 11.30 -43.04
N VAL A 589 2.67 11.78 -42.69
CA VAL A 589 2.91 12.48 -41.42
C VAL A 589 2.06 13.75 -41.31
N PRO A 590 2.15 14.74 -42.23
CA PRO A 590 1.31 15.94 -42.15
C PRO A 590 -0.19 15.67 -42.32
N SER A 591 -0.59 14.66 -43.11
CA SER A 591 -2.00 14.30 -43.26
C SER A 591 -2.57 13.67 -41.98
N THR A 592 -1.78 12.85 -41.29
CA THR A 592 -2.10 12.28 -39.97
C THR A 592 -2.19 13.37 -38.91
N ASP A 593 -1.26 14.33 -38.92
CA ASP A 593 -1.29 15.46 -37.98
C ASP A 593 -2.57 16.28 -38.11
N ALA A 594 -2.97 16.60 -39.34
CA ALA A 594 -4.20 17.31 -39.62
C ALA A 594 -5.44 16.54 -39.13
N LEU A 595 -5.48 15.21 -39.38
CA LEU A 595 -6.56 14.34 -38.97
C LEU A 595 -6.70 14.28 -37.45
N VAL A 596 -5.61 13.95 -36.74
CA VAL A 596 -5.62 13.73 -35.29
C VAL A 596 -5.85 15.03 -34.55
N THR A 597 -5.22 16.13 -34.96
CA THR A 597 -5.47 17.46 -34.39
C THR A 597 -6.95 17.86 -34.54
N SER A 598 -7.55 17.55 -35.70
CA SER A 598 -8.97 17.82 -35.95
C SER A 598 -9.89 16.95 -35.08
N ILE A 599 -9.54 15.67 -34.88
CA ILE A 599 -10.25 14.76 -33.96
C ILE A 599 -10.20 15.31 -32.53
N CYS A 600 -9.02 15.71 -32.06
CA CYS A 600 -8.84 16.29 -30.73
C CYS A 600 -9.63 17.59 -30.55
N PHE A 601 -9.59 18.49 -31.52
CA PHE A 601 -10.31 19.76 -31.46
C PHE A 601 -11.84 19.58 -31.49
N VAL A 602 -12.37 18.74 -32.37
CA VAL A 602 -13.82 18.45 -32.42
C VAL A 602 -14.28 17.73 -31.15
N GLY A 603 -13.40 16.90 -30.58
CA GLY A 603 -13.64 16.13 -29.36
C GLY A 603 -13.39 16.87 -28.05
N SER A 604 -12.89 18.11 -28.09
CA SER A 604 -12.30 18.81 -26.93
C SER A 604 -13.26 19.08 -25.76
N LYS A 605 -14.57 19.01 -26.00
CA LYS A 605 -15.59 19.25 -24.97
C LYS A 605 -15.50 18.29 -23.77
N SER A 606 -15.10 17.04 -23.98
CA SER A 606 -14.93 16.04 -22.91
C SER A 606 -14.23 14.79 -23.45
N LEU A 607 -13.67 13.97 -22.57
CA LEU A 607 -13.12 12.65 -22.93
C LEU A 607 -14.10 11.79 -23.75
N SER A 608 -15.38 11.75 -23.42
CA SER A 608 -16.37 10.96 -24.19
C SER A 608 -16.57 11.46 -25.63
N HIS A 609 -16.44 12.77 -25.86
CA HIS A 609 -16.58 13.35 -27.20
C HIS A 609 -15.37 13.02 -28.08
N VAL A 610 -14.15 13.16 -27.55
CA VAL A 610 -12.94 12.76 -28.29
C VAL A 610 -12.91 11.25 -28.55
N LEU A 611 -13.33 10.41 -27.59
CA LEU A 611 -13.44 8.98 -27.81
C LEU A 611 -14.44 8.62 -28.91
N SER A 612 -15.60 9.28 -28.94
CA SER A 612 -16.56 9.10 -30.04
C SER A 612 -15.99 9.55 -31.41
N CYS A 613 -15.11 10.54 -31.44
CA CYS A 613 -14.42 10.94 -32.67
C CYS A 613 -13.36 9.90 -33.07
N ILE A 614 -12.59 9.37 -32.12
CA ILE A 614 -11.60 8.32 -32.34
C ILE A 614 -12.27 7.04 -32.86
N GLU A 615 -13.36 6.58 -32.22
CA GLU A 615 -14.07 5.36 -32.60
C GLU A 615 -14.61 5.42 -34.03
N ARG A 616 -15.13 6.57 -34.46
CA ARG A 616 -15.61 6.78 -35.84
C ARG A 616 -14.50 6.79 -36.88
N ASN A 617 -13.27 7.11 -36.49
CA ASN A 617 -12.11 7.15 -37.37
C ASN A 617 -11.15 5.97 -37.10
N LYS A 618 -11.57 4.96 -36.33
CA LYS A 618 -10.69 3.90 -35.83
C LYS A 618 -10.02 3.14 -36.96
N ASP A 619 -10.79 2.68 -37.94
CA ASP A 619 -10.27 1.85 -39.05
C ASP A 619 -9.25 2.64 -39.88
N ARG A 620 -9.49 3.94 -40.07
CA ARG A 620 -8.55 4.85 -40.71
C ARG A 620 -7.27 5.03 -39.90
N LEU A 621 -7.37 5.27 -38.60
CA LEU A 621 -6.19 5.41 -37.72
C LEU A 621 -5.35 4.12 -37.69
N LEU A 622 -6.01 2.95 -37.69
CA LEU A 622 -5.34 1.64 -37.83
C LEU A 622 -4.63 1.52 -39.19
N ALA A 623 -5.29 1.90 -40.28
CA ALA A 623 -4.72 1.86 -41.62
C ALA A 623 -3.50 2.78 -41.76
N VAL A 624 -3.57 3.99 -41.19
CA VAL A 624 -2.44 4.93 -41.14
C VAL A 624 -1.25 4.31 -40.42
N GLY A 625 -1.46 3.78 -39.21
CA GLY A 625 -0.39 3.21 -38.40
C GLY A 625 0.23 1.93 -38.96
N ALA A 626 -0.54 1.16 -39.76
CA ALA A 626 -0.04 0.00 -40.49
C ALA A 626 0.73 0.39 -41.75
N ALA A 627 0.39 1.53 -42.37
CA ALA A 627 0.97 1.97 -43.63
C ALA A 627 2.20 2.86 -43.48
N SER A 628 2.44 3.43 -42.29
CA SER A 628 3.68 4.13 -41.94
C SER A 628 3.90 4.14 -40.43
N GLU A 629 5.12 3.78 -40.02
CA GLU A 629 5.58 3.86 -38.63
C GLU A 629 5.74 5.31 -38.17
N LYS A 630 6.34 6.19 -39.00
CA LYS A 630 6.45 7.62 -38.71
C LYS A 630 5.08 8.26 -38.51
N ALA A 631 4.09 7.89 -39.33
CA ALA A 631 2.71 8.36 -39.17
C ALA A 631 2.06 7.82 -37.88
N ARG A 632 2.37 6.58 -37.47
CA ARG A 632 1.91 6.01 -36.19
C ARG A 632 2.43 6.81 -34.99
N LEU A 633 3.70 7.20 -35.00
CA LEU A 633 4.31 8.07 -33.97
C LEU A 633 3.71 9.47 -34.01
N GLN A 634 3.42 9.99 -35.21
CA GLN A 634 2.74 11.28 -35.38
C GLN A 634 1.36 11.33 -34.70
N ILE A 635 0.62 10.22 -34.61
CA ILE A 635 -0.64 10.17 -33.83
C ILE A 635 -0.39 10.59 -32.38
N ILE A 636 0.70 10.09 -31.78
CA ILE A 636 1.08 10.42 -30.40
C ILE A 636 1.49 11.88 -30.31
N THR A 637 2.35 12.35 -31.20
CA THR A 637 2.79 13.76 -31.29
C THR A 637 1.60 14.71 -31.35
N SER A 638 0.66 14.49 -32.27
CA SER A 638 -0.49 15.37 -32.44
C SER A 638 -1.44 15.40 -31.23
N VAL A 639 -1.58 14.28 -30.50
CA VAL A 639 -2.33 14.26 -29.23
C VAL A 639 -1.60 15.05 -28.15
N MET A 640 -0.30 14.83 -28.00
CA MET A 640 0.53 15.45 -26.96
C MET A 640 0.69 16.96 -27.19
N GLU A 641 0.88 17.40 -28.43
CA GLU A 641 0.95 18.81 -28.81
C GLU A 641 -0.39 19.53 -28.60
N TYR A 642 -1.50 18.94 -29.05
CA TYR A 642 -2.81 19.58 -28.91
C TYR A 642 -3.21 19.76 -27.44
N TRP A 643 -2.85 18.81 -26.58
CA TRP A 643 -3.15 18.83 -25.14
C TRP A 643 -1.92 19.18 -24.28
N ALA A 644 -0.96 19.95 -24.81
CA ALA A 644 0.30 20.26 -24.12
C ALA A 644 0.11 20.93 -22.74
N ASP A 645 -0.91 21.79 -22.61
CA ASP A 645 -1.26 22.46 -21.35
C ASP A 645 -2.14 21.62 -20.43
N GLN A 646 -2.72 20.53 -20.93
CA GLN A 646 -3.63 19.62 -20.21
C GLN A 646 -3.12 18.19 -20.32
N THR A 647 -1.88 17.96 -19.88
CA THR A 647 -1.15 16.70 -20.06
C THR A 647 -1.91 15.47 -19.57
N GLY A 648 -2.73 15.60 -18.52
CA GLY A 648 -3.60 14.54 -18.03
C GLY A 648 -4.66 14.06 -19.04
N ILE A 649 -5.17 14.95 -19.89
CA ILE A 649 -6.08 14.56 -20.98
C ILE A 649 -5.31 13.83 -22.07
N ALA A 650 -4.12 14.34 -22.43
CA ALA A 650 -3.26 13.74 -23.44
C ALA A 650 -2.97 12.27 -23.12
N ILE A 651 -2.43 11.99 -21.93
CA ILE A 651 -2.06 10.63 -21.52
C ILE A 651 -3.28 9.70 -21.43
N ASN A 652 -4.46 10.22 -21.05
CA ASN A 652 -5.70 9.44 -21.02
C ASN A 652 -6.16 9.07 -22.45
N ILE A 653 -5.94 9.94 -23.43
CA ILE A 653 -6.22 9.64 -24.83
C ILE A 653 -5.22 8.59 -25.36
N ILE A 654 -3.93 8.74 -25.08
CA ILE A 654 -2.90 7.74 -25.44
C ILE A 654 -3.25 6.36 -24.84
N ASP A 655 -3.67 6.32 -23.57
CA ASP A 655 -4.15 5.10 -22.92
C ASP A 655 -5.28 4.42 -23.72
N LYS A 656 -6.23 5.22 -24.22
CA LYS A 656 -7.38 4.72 -24.99
C LYS A 656 -6.98 4.28 -26.39
N LEU A 657 -6.03 4.96 -27.04
CA LEU A 657 -5.47 4.53 -28.32
C LEU A 657 -4.75 3.18 -28.21
N LEU A 658 -4.06 2.91 -27.09
CA LEU A 658 -3.48 1.59 -26.78
C LEU A 658 -4.59 0.52 -26.63
N ASN A 659 -5.68 0.83 -25.92
CA ASN A 659 -6.79 -0.12 -25.74
C ASN A 659 -7.50 -0.46 -27.06
N TYR A 660 -7.54 0.48 -28.00
CA TYR A 660 -8.06 0.25 -29.35
C TYR A 660 -7.03 -0.31 -30.34
N THR A 661 -5.82 -0.59 -29.88
CA THR A 661 -4.67 -1.07 -30.67
C THR A 661 -4.32 -0.17 -31.86
N ILE A 662 -4.69 1.11 -31.80
CA ILE A 662 -4.34 2.12 -32.81
C ILE A 662 -2.83 2.42 -32.76
N ILE A 663 -2.29 2.44 -31.54
CA ILE A 663 -0.85 2.50 -31.27
C ILE A 663 -0.45 1.26 -30.46
N SER A 664 0.82 0.86 -30.56
CA SER A 664 1.38 -0.24 -29.78
C SER A 664 2.11 0.28 -28.55
N PRO A 665 2.34 -0.56 -27.52
CA PRO A 665 3.21 -0.21 -26.39
C PRO A 665 4.60 0.25 -26.84
N MET A 666 5.17 -0.40 -27.86
CA MET A 666 6.49 -0.03 -28.38
C MET A 666 6.49 1.37 -29.02
N SER A 667 5.44 1.73 -29.78
CA SER A 667 5.32 3.08 -30.36
C SER A 667 5.37 4.19 -29.30
N VAL A 668 4.79 3.96 -28.13
CA VAL A 668 4.80 4.94 -27.02
C VAL A 668 6.22 5.11 -26.47
N LEU A 669 6.99 4.02 -26.39
CA LEU A 669 8.37 4.07 -25.94
C LEU A 669 9.29 4.69 -26.99
N GLU A 670 9.14 4.33 -28.26
CA GLU A 670 9.87 4.92 -29.39
C GLU A 670 9.65 6.43 -29.44
N TRP A 671 8.38 6.86 -29.38
CA TRP A 671 8.03 8.27 -29.35
C TRP A 671 8.71 9.01 -28.18
N ALA A 672 8.64 8.47 -26.96
CA ALA A 672 9.14 9.17 -25.78
C ALA A 672 10.65 9.08 -25.58
N LEU A 673 11.28 7.94 -25.91
CA LEU A 673 12.67 7.64 -25.54
C LEU A 673 13.63 7.66 -26.73
N ILE A 674 13.14 7.86 -27.96
CA ILE A 674 13.99 8.05 -29.14
C ILE A 674 13.68 9.41 -29.77
N ASP A 675 12.47 9.61 -30.28
CA ASP A 675 12.12 10.81 -31.07
C ASP A 675 12.11 12.09 -30.23
N HIS A 676 11.75 11.98 -28.94
CA HIS A 676 11.59 13.11 -28.03
C HIS A 676 12.46 12.99 -26.77
N ILE A 677 13.57 12.24 -26.83
CA ILE A 677 14.42 12.09 -25.64
C ILE A 677 15.02 13.42 -25.16
N GLU A 678 15.24 14.37 -26.09
CA GLU A 678 15.70 15.74 -25.84
C GLU A 678 16.91 15.78 -24.91
N ALA A 679 17.99 15.07 -25.28
CA ALA A 679 19.18 14.88 -24.45
C ALA A 679 18.91 14.32 -23.03
N GLY A 680 17.73 13.72 -22.81
CA GLY A 680 17.27 13.21 -21.52
C GLY A 680 16.35 14.16 -20.73
N ALA A 681 16.09 15.38 -21.22
CA ALA A 681 15.24 16.35 -20.51
C ALA A 681 13.80 15.85 -20.35
N ILE A 682 13.31 15.02 -21.29
CA ILE A 682 11.98 14.43 -21.20
C ILE A 682 11.81 13.53 -19.97
N LEU A 683 12.89 12.92 -19.49
CA LEU A 683 12.88 12.02 -18.34
C LEU A 683 12.52 12.74 -17.03
N SER A 684 12.65 14.08 -16.99
CA SER A 684 12.28 14.90 -15.85
C SER A 684 10.78 15.24 -15.80
N LYS A 685 10.00 14.90 -16.84
CA LYS A 685 8.58 15.28 -16.96
C LYS A 685 7.69 14.24 -16.27
N PRO A 686 6.94 14.57 -15.20
CA PRO A 686 6.16 13.59 -14.45
C PRO A 686 5.10 12.84 -15.29
N HIS A 687 4.45 13.54 -16.23
CA HIS A 687 3.43 12.94 -17.09
C HIS A 687 4.00 11.94 -18.10
N ILE A 688 5.29 12.05 -18.46
CA ILE A 688 5.96 11.08 -19.33
C ILE A 688 6.26 9.79 -18.57
N TYR A 689 6.73 9.91 -17.33
CA TYR A 689 6.86 8.76 -16.44
C TYR A 689 5.50 8.07 -16.23
N GLU A 690 4.43 8.84 -15.98
CA GLU A 690 3.07 8.31 -15.83
C GLU A 690 2.62 7.52 -17.08
N MET A 691 2.84 8.08 -18.27
CA MET A 691 2.49 7.45 -19.55
C MET A 691 3.26 6.14 -19.79
N ILE A 692 4.58 6.14 -19.60
CA ILE A 692 5.40 4.94 -19.79
C ILE A 692 5.10 3.89 -18.72
N ALA A 693 4.99 4.28 -17.46
CA ALA A 693 4.67 3.36 -16.36
C ALA A 693 3.30 2.71 -16.55
N ALA A 694 2.28 3.46 -17.02
CA ALA A 694 0.97 2.91 -17.36
C ALA A 694 1.05 1.92 -18.54
N THR A 695 1.83 2.26 -19.57
CA THR A 695 2.04 1.40 -20.75
C THR A 695 2.71 0.08 -20.37
N VAL A 696 3.80 0.13 -19.58
CA VAL A 696 4.46 -1.05 -19.02
C VAL A 696 3.49 -1.85 -18.16
N GLY A 697 2.74 -1.18 -17.29
CA GLY A 697 1.72 -1.81 -16.43
C GLY A 697 0.67 -2.58 -17.21
N LYS A 698 0.25 -2.13 -18.39
CA LYS A 698 -0.68 -2.90 -19.26
C LYS A 698 -0.05 -4.19 -19.76
N VAL A 699 1.21 -4.13 -20.21
CA VAL A 699 1.92 -5.31 -20.72
C VAL A 699 2.16 -6.32 -19.61
N THR A 700 2.61 -5.88 -18.45
CA THR A 700 2.84 -6.78 -17.31
C THR A 700 1.54 -7.34 -16.75
N ASN A 701 0.45 -6.56 -16.67
CA ASN A 701 -0.86 -7.07 -16.26
C ASN A 701 -1.41 -8.13 -17.23
N ARG A 702 -1.23 -7.94 -18.54
CA ARG A 702 -1.59 -8.96 -19.54
C ARG A 702 -0.77 -10.23 -19.34
N MET A 703 0.54 -10.10 -19.08
CA MET A 703 1.40 -11.23 -18.75
C MET A 703 0.91 -12.01 -17.52
N ARG A 704 0.60 -11.29 -16.44
CA ARG A 704 0.06 -11.90 -15.21
C ARG A 704 -1.26 -12.64 -15.45
N GLN A 705 -2.14 -12.13 -16.31
CA GLN A 705 -3.37 -12.83 -16.71
C GLN A 705 -3.08 -14.13 -17.47
N ILE A 706 -2.11 -14.12 -18.38
CA ILE A 706 -1.68 -15.32 -19.12
C ILE A 706 -1.07 -16.35 -18.17
N VAL A 707 -0.22 -15.93 -17.24
CA VAL A 707 0.35 -16.81 -16.20
C VAL A 707 -0.74 -17.41 -15.33
N ALA A 708 -1.70 -16.61 -14.86
CA ALA A 708 -2.82 -17.10 -14.06
C ALA A 708 -3.68 -18.12 -14.83
N ALA A 709 -3.90 -17.89 -16.13
CA ALA A 709 -4.57 -18.86 -16.99
C ALA A 709 -3.74 -20.14 -17.13
N ARG A 710 -2.42 -20.04 -17.32
CA ARG A 710 -1.50 -21.18 -17.50
C ARG A 710 -1.33 -22.05 -16.24
N THR A 711 -1.48 -21.47 -15.06
CA THR A 711 -1.34 -22.14 -13.76
C THR A 711 -2.66 -22.69 -13.22
N GLN A 712 -3.77 -22.54 -13.97
CA GLN A 712 -5.06 -23.08 -13.57
C GLN A 712 -5.02 -24.62 -13.47
N LYS A 713 -5.59 -25.16 -12.39
CA LYS A 713 -5.70 -26.61 -12.18
C LYS A 713 -6.69 -27.23 -13.19
N GLY A 714 -6.41 -28.46 -13.63
CA GLY A 714 -7.30 -29.23 -14.50
C GLY A 714 -7.20 -28.90 -15.99
N LEU A 715 -6.14 -28.21 -16.42
CA LEU A 715 -5.81 -28.03 -17.82
C LEU A 715 -5.16 -29.29 -18.42
N TYR A 716 -5.53 -29.61 -19.65
CA TYR A 716 -5.03 -30.74 -20.43
C TYR A 716 -4.71 -30.33 -21.86
N GLU A 717 -4.05 -31.20 -22.62
CA GLU A 717 -3.86 -30.96 -24.06
C GLU A 717 -5.19 -30.91 -24.83
N PRO A 718 -5.34 -30.01 -25.83
CA PRO A 718 -4.32 -29.11 -26.39
C PRO A 718 -4.20 -27.73 -25.71
N GLN A 719 -4.98 -27.47 -24.64
CA GLN A 719 -5.06 -26.15 -24.00
C GLN A 719 -3.73 -25.74 -23.37
N LEU A 720 -3.01 -26.69 -22.78
CA LEU A 720 -1.69 -26.47 -22.20
C LEU A 720 -0.69 -25.95 -23.25
N SER A 721 -0.58 -26.62 -24.40
CA SER A 721 0.31 -26.18 -25.48
C SER A 721 -0.01 -24.77 -25.99
N VAL A 722 -1.30 -24.46 -26.19
CA VAL A 722 -1.73 -23.13 -26.68
C VAL A 722 -1.38 -22.02 -25.68
N LEU A 723 -1.60 -22.26 -24.38
CA LEU A 723 -1.28 -21.31 -23.33
C LEU A 723 0.23 -21.14 -23.14
N GLU A 724 0.99 -22.24 -23.25
CA GLU A 724 2.46 -22.22 -23.19
C GLU A 724 3.05 -21.42 -24.36
N ASP A 725 2.62 -21.69 -25.59
CA ASP A 725 3.09 -20.97 -26.78
C ASP A 725 2.78 -19.47 -26.69
N THR A 726 1.59 -19.12 -26.16
CA THR A 726 1.19 -17.74 -25.91
C THR A 726 2.06 -17.10 -24.84
N LEU A 727 2.32 -17.80 -23.73
CA LEU A 727 3.17 -17.32 -22.65
C LEU A 727 4.60 -17.06 -23.14
N ILE A 728 5.19 -17.99 -23.89
CA ILE A 728 6.55 -17.84 -24.43
C ILE A 728 6.65 -16.62 -25.34
N ARG A 729 5.71 -16.47 -26.28
CA ARG A 729 5.69 -15.32 -27.22
C ARG A 729 5.58 -13.99 -26.48
N GLU A 730 4.57 -13.86 -25.63
CA GLU A 730 4.29 -12.60 -24.92
C GLU A 730 5.40 -12.28 -23.89
N ARG A 731 6.07 -13.30 -23.32
CA ARG A 731 7.20 -13.11 -22.40
C ARG A 731 8.39 -12.52 -23.14
N VAL A 732 8.64 -12.96 -24.37
CA VAL A 732 9.68 -12.36 -25.24
C VAL A 732 9.34 -10.90 -25.57
N GLU A 733 8.09 -10.61 -25.93
CA GLU A 733 7.64 -9.24 -26.21
C GLU A 733 7.81 -8.32 -24.99
N MET A 734 7.42 -8.78 -23.80
CA MET A 734 7.61 -8.04 -22.55
C MET A 734 9.11 -7.80 -22.25
N LYS A 735 9.97 -8.80 -22.45
CA LYS A 735 11.43 -8.64 -22.25
C LYS A 735 12.03 -7.65 -23.24
N ASN A 736 11.62 -7.71 -24.50
CA ASN A 736 12.06 -6.76 -25.53
C ASN A 736 11.64 -5.33 -25.18
N LEU A 737 10.45 -5.16 -24.61
CA LEU A 737 9.96 -3.86 -24.14
C LEU A 737 10.84 -3.30 -23.01
N PHE A 738 11.13 -4.09 -21.97
CA PHE A 738 12.03 -3.64 -20.90
C PHE A 738 13.44 -3.36 -21.39
N LYS A 739 13.97 -4.22 -22.27
CA LYS A 739 15.28 -4.03 -22.89
C LYS A 739 15.33 -2.74 -23.71
N PHE A 740 14.28 -2.42 -24.45
CA PHE A 740 14.20 -1.17 -25.21
C PHE A 740 14.31 0.06 -24.29
N ILE A 741 13.57 0.07 -23.17
CA ILE A 741 13.67 1.17 -22.18
C ILE A 741 15.10 1.25 -21.62
N GLU A 742 15.70 0.11 -21.28
CA GLU A 742 17.06 0.07 -20.77
C GLU A 742 18.07 0.62 -21.79
N ASP A 743 18.07 0.12 -23.02
CA ASP A 743 19.00 0.52 -24.07
C ASP A 743 18.90 2.03 -24.37
N ALA A 744 17.68 2.58 -24.44
CA ALA A 744 17.45 4.00 -24.70
C ALA A 744 17.89 4.91 -23.53
N VAL A 745 17.69 4.47 -22.28
CA VAL A 745 17.99 5.29 -21.10
C VAL A 745 19.46 5.15 -20.66
N VAL A 746 20.12 4.01 -20.97
CA VAL A 746 21.54 3.80 -20.64
C VAL A 746 22.42 4.90 -21.22
N SER A 747 22.21 5.30 -22.48
CA SER A 747 23.01 6.38 -23.10
C SER A 747 22.88 7.71 -22.38
N VAL A 748 21.69 8.03 -21.84
CA VAL A 748 21.49 9.24 -21.03
C VAL A 748 22.17 9.10 -19.67
N ALA A 749 22.05 7.94 -19.03
CA ALA A 749 22.64 7.68 -17.72
C ALA A 749 24.18 7.73 -17.73
N THR A 750 24.80 7.25 -18.80
CA THR A 750 26.26 7.27 -19.00
C THR A 750 26.77 8.60 -19.58
N GLY A 751 25.88 9.45 -20.09
CA GLY A 751 26.25 10.67 -20.79
C GLY A 751 26.83 10.44 -22.19
N SER A 752 26.60 9.25 -22.77
CA SER A 752 27.08 8.89 -24.12
C SER A 752 26.00 9.06 -25.19
N ASN A 753 24.97 9.85 -24.92
CA ASN A 753 23.93 10.20 -25.89
C ASN A 753 24.45 11.35 -26.77
N ASP A 754 24.27 11.24 -28.08
CA ASP A 754 24.84 12.19 -29.06
C ASP A 754 24.34 13.62 -28.82
N GLU A 755 23.05 13.82 -28.54
CA GLU A 755 22.49 15.15 -28.27
C GLU A 755 23.04 15.79 -26.99
N LEU A 756 23.35 14.98 -25.97
CA LEU A 756 24.03 15.45 -24.75
C LEU A 756 25.47 15.88 -25.05
N MET A 757 26.19 15.10 -25.86
CA MET A 757 27.58 15.39 -26.23
C MET A 757 27.72 16.63 -27.12
N GLU A 758 26.71 16.90 -27.96
CA GLU A 758 26.68 18.08 -28.85
C GLU A 758 26.21 19.36 -28.14
N ARG A 759 25.80 19.27 -26.87
CA ARG A 759 25.27 20.41 -26.10
C ARG A 759 26.41 21.25 -25.51
N GLY A 760 26.23 22.57 -25.53
CA GLY A 760 27.15 23.51 -24.87
C GLY A 760 28.52 23.62 -25.54
N ASP A 761 29.60 23.48 -24.77
CA ASP A 761 30.98 23.54 -25.25
C ASP A 761 31.51 22.18 -25.77
N GLY A 762 30.64 21.17 -25.84
CA GLY A 762 30.99 19.81 -26.26
C GLY A 762 31.76 19.02 -25.19
N SER A 763 31.83 19.50 -23.94
CA SER A 763 32.45 18.77 -22.82
C SER A 763 31.54 17.72 -22.20
N GLY A 764 30.20 17.91 -22.29
CA GLY A 764 29.21 17.09 -21.58
C GLY A 764 29.24 17.25 -20.05
N ASP A 765 29.93 18.29 -19.54
CA ASP A 765 30.15 18.53 -18.12
C ASP A 765 29.39 19.75 -17.58
N MET A 766 28.36 20.22 -18.30
CA MET A 766 27.53 21.30 -17.78
C MET A 766 26.78 20.82 -16.52
N PRO A 767 26.50 21.70 -15.54
CA PRO A 767 25.75 21.31 -14.34
C PRO A 767 24.40 20.66 -14.63
N GLU A 768 23.74 21.06 -15.73
CA GLU A 768 22.50 20.42 -16.20
C GLU A 768 22.70 18.98 -16.68
N ASP A 769 23.83 18.68 -17.32
CA ASP A 769 24.11 17.33 -17.86
C ASP A 769 24.25 16.31 -16.72
N ALA A 770 24.78 16.73 -15.57
CA ALA A 770 24.82 15.90 -14.38
C ALA A 770 23.42 15.54 -13.87
N ILE A 771 22.47 16.48 -13.92
CA ILE A 771 21.06 16.26 -13.55
C ILE A 771 20.40 15.31 -14.56
N LEU A 772 20.66 15.46 -15.86
CA LEU A 772 20.13 14.59 -16.91
C LEU A 772 20.65 13.15 -16.76
N ARG A 773 21.96 12.96 -16.50
CA ARG A 773 22.54 11.66 -16.15
C ARG A 773 21.90 11.06 -14.90
N GLN A 774 21.57 11.89 -13.92
CA GLN A 774 20.84 11.46 -12.72
C GLN A 774 19.44 10.93 -13.06
N TRP A 775 18.68 11.63 -13.89
CA TRP A 775 17.38 11.15 -14.38
C TRP A 775 17.50 9.81 -15.11
N GLY A 776 18.50 9.65 -15.98
CA GLY A 776 18.78 8.38 -16.65
C GLY A 776 18.99 7.23 -15.65
N ARG A 777 19.86 7.42 -14.64
CA ARG A 777 20.10 6.42 -13.59
C ARG A 777 18.84 6.07 -12.79
N ARG A 778 18.02 7.07 -12.46
CA ARG A 778 16.76 6.91 -11.74
C ARG A 778 15.73 6.09 -12.53
N TRP A 779 15.60 6.36 -13.82
CA TRP A 779 14.73 5.59 -14.72
C TRP A 779 15.20 4.13 -14.84
N LEU A 780 16.50 3.90 -15.09
CA LEU A 780 17.06 2.55 -15.18
C LEU A 780 16.77 1.72 -13.93
N ARG A 781 16.94 2.33 -12.76
CA ARG A 781 16.67 1.65 -11.49
C ARG A 781 15.23 1.13 -11.40
N VAL A 782 14.26 1.97 -11.74
CA VAL A 782 12.84 1.60 -11.70
C VAL A 782 12.53 0.49 -12.69
N PHE A 783 12.95 0.63 -13.95
CA PHE A 783 12.56 -0.33 -14.99
C PHE A 783 13.33 -1.65 -14.91
N ARG A 784 14.59 -1.65 -14.43
CA ARG A 784 15.31 -2.90 -14.08
C ARG A 784 14.63 -3.63 -12.91
N ARG A 785 14.23 -2.91 -11.86
CA ARG A 785 13.45 -3.49 -10.75
C ARG A 785 12.15 -4.10 -11.27
N LYS A 786 11.37 -3.38 -12.07
CA LYS A 786 10.11 -3.88 -12.63
C LYS A 786 10.34 -5.13 -13.50
N ALA A 787 11.36 -5.14 -14.35
CA ALA A 787 11.71 -6.31 -15.14
C ALA A 787 12.04 -7.54 -14.27
N ALA A 788 12.90 -7.36 -13.25
CA ALA A 788 13.31 -8.43 -12.35
C ALA A 788 12.12 -9.00 -11.55
N VAL A 789 11.22 -8.13 -11.08
CA VAL A 789 10.01 -8.54 -10.34
C VAL A 789 9.07 -9.37 -11.20
N GLU A 790 8.82 -8.98 -12.45
CA GLU A 790 7.96 -9.77 -13.34
C GLU A 790 8.62 -11.10 -13.74
N ASP A 791 9.93 -11.12 -13.98
CA ASP A 791 10.64 -12.36 -14.29
C ASP A 791 10.64 -13.35 -13.10
N ALA A 792 10.82 -12.85 -11.86
CA ALA A 792 10.69 -13.65 -10.65
C ALA A 792 9.26 -14.19 -10.48
N PHE A 793 8.25 -13.32 -10.57
CA PHE A 793 6.84 -13.72 -10.48
C PHE A 793 6.46 -14.82 -11.48
N ILE A 794 6.85 -14.68 -12.75
CA ILE A 794 6.57 -15.69 -13.78
C ILE A 794 7.27 -17.00 -13.45
N SER A 795 8.53 -16.93 -13.03
CA SER A 795 9.31 -18.14 -12.72
C SER A 795 8.71 -18.90 -11.55
N ASP A 796 8.38 -18.20 -10.46
CA ASP A 796 7.77 -18.78 -9.25
C ASP A 796 6.40 -19.38 -9.54
N ALA A 797 5.56 -18.69 -10.32
CA ALA A 797 4.23 -19.19 -10.67
C ALA A 797 4.27 -20.48 -11.51
N LEU A 798 5.31 -20.67 -12.33
CA LEU A 798 5.45 -21.82 -13.21
C LEU A 798 6.08 -23.06 -12.52
N VAL A 799 6.73 -22.91 -11.36
CA VAL A 799 7.35 -24.04 -10.63
C VAL A 799 6.36 -25.17 -10.36
N ASN A 800 5.12 -24.83 -10.02
CA ASN A 800 4.06 -25.79 -9.65
C ASN A 800 3.00 -25.97 -10.75
N ALA A 801 3.23 -25.46 -11.96
CA ALA A 801 2.27 -25.55 -13.04
C ALA A 801 2.18 -26.97 -13.62
N THR A 802 0.99 -27.37 -14.08
CA THR A 802 0.79 -28.65 -14.77
C THR A 802 1.74 -28.75 -15.98
N PRO A 803 2.52 -29.84 -16.11
CA PRO A 803 3.44 -30.00 -17.24
C PRO A 803 2.70 -30.08 -18.58
N VAL A 804 3.28 -29.47 -19.62
CA VAL A 804 2.82 -29.63 -21.00
C VAL A 804 2.94 -31.10 -21.41
N GLY A 805 1.98 -31.61 -22.19
CA GLY A 805 1.84 -33.03 -22.53
C GLY A 805 0.95 -33.83 -21.57
N THR A 806 0.38 -33.18 -20.54
CA THR A 806 -0.58 -33.84 -19.64
C THR A 806 -1.91 -34.05 -20.37
N ASN A 807 -2.24 -35.31 -20.63
CA ASN A 807 -3.49 -35.71 -21.27
C ASN A 807 -4.62 -35.83 -20.24
N ALA A 808 -5.84 -35.58 -20.68
CA ALA A 808 -7.03 -35.79 -19.85
C ALA A 808 -7.10 -37.24 -19.38
N PRO A 809 -7.49 -37.50 -18.11
CA PRO A 809 -7.72 -38.86 -17.66
C PRO A 809 -8.75 -39.52 -18.59
N MET A 810 -8.46 -40.75 -19.04
CA MET A 810 -9.42 -41.53 -19.81
C MET A 810 -10.68 -41.68 -18.96
N ARG A 811 -11.84 -41.28 -19.50
CA ARG A 811 -13.12 -41.65 -18.92
C ARG A 811 -13.15 -43.17 -18.89
N GLU A 812 -13.18 -43.76 -17.69
CA GLU A 812 -13.69 -45.11 -17.55
C GLU A 812 -15.15 -45.06 -18.01
N ASP A 813 -15.45 -45.69 -19.14
CA ASP A 813 -16.83 -46.00 -19.50
C ASP A 813 -17.46 -46.73 -18.31
N PRO A 814 -18.67 -46.36 -17.85
CA PRO A 814 -19.33 -47.08 -16.77
C PRO A 814 -19.79 -48.43 -17.30
N ALA A 815 -18.89 -49.40 -17.33
CA ALA A 815 -19.22 -50.81 -17.40
C ALA A 815 -19.26 -51.35 -15.96
N ASP A 816 -20.46 -51.77 -15.56
CA ASP A 816 -20.79 -52.54 -14.36
C ASP A 816 -20.86 -51.83 -13.00
N THR A 817 -21.80 -50.89 -12.88
CA THR A 817 -22.67 -50.84 -11.69
C THR A 817 -24.13 -50.74 -12.12
N ALA A 818 -24.75 -51.90 -12.36
CA ALA A 818 -26.20 -52.03 -12.36
C ALA A 818 -26.73 -51.89 -10.91
N ALA A 819 -27.86 -51.19 -10.77
CA ALA A 819 -28.58 -50.80 -9.54
C ALA A 819 -27.86 -49.69 -8.75
N ASP A 820 -28.42 -48.48 -8.58
CA ASP A 820 -29.77 -48.19 -8.13
C ASP A 820 -30.13 -46.72 -8.39
N GLY A 821 -31.40 -46.45 -8.67
CA GLY A 821 -32.09 -45.20 -8.31
C GLY A 821 -31.96 -43.97 -9.23
N ASP A 822 -32.87 -43.86 -10.20
CA ASP A 822 -33.26 -42.60 -10.84
C ASP A 822 -33.62 -41.52 -9.80
N ILE A 823 -32.90 -40.38 -9.84
CA ILE A 823 -33.42 -39.09 -9.35
C ILE A 823 -33.17 -38.04 -10.42
N HIS A 824 -34.26 -37.67 -11.11
CA HIS A 824 -34.36 -36.47 -11.93
C HIS A 824 -34.04 -35.22 -11.11
N ILE A 825 -33.03 -34.45 -11.52
CA ILE A 825 -32.90 -33.04 -11.14
C ILE A 825 -32.99 -32.22 -12.43
N ALA A 826 -33.99 -31.35 -12.43
CA ALA A 826 -34.37 -30.48 -13.51
C ALA A 826 -33.34 -29.36 -13.74
N ASP A 827 -33.23 -28.97 -15.01
CA ASP A 827 -32.57 -27.76 -15.48
C ASP A 827 -33.05 -26.52 -14.73
N ALA A 828 -32.11 -25.67 -14.33
CA ALA A 828 -32.35 -24.29 -13.98
C ALA A 828 -31.22 -23.42 -14.56
N ASP A 829 -31.39 -23.05 -15.83
CA ASP A 829 -30.86 -21.81 -16.38
C ASP A 829 -31.52 -20.61 -15.66
N GLY A 830 -30.74 -19.59 -15.29
CA GLY A 830 -31.29 -18.26 -15.04
C GLY A 830 -30.52 -17.34 -14.09
N GLN A 831 -29.78 -16.40 -14.71
CA GLN A 831 -29.25 -15.09 -14.23
C GLN A 831 -27.82 -15.03 -13.68
#